data_AF-I4AM44-F1
#
_entry.id   AF-I4AM44-F1
#
_cell.length_a   1.000
_cell.length_b   1.000
_cell.length_c   1.000
_cell.angle_alpha   90.00
_cell.angle_beta   90.00
_cell.angle_gamma   90.00
#
_symmetry.space_group_name_H-M   'P 1'
#
loop_
_entity.id
_entity.type
_entity.pdbx_description
1 polymer ?
#
loop_
_entity_poly.entity_id
_entity_poly.type
_entity_poly.pdbx_seq_one_letter_code
_entity_poly.pdbx_strand_id
1 'polypeptide(L)'
;MATYHTVQSGDTLWGISRQYQISVDEIRSLNNMADSSLSLGQRLQVSQSDPVYYGGSTAAASSPNATIYTVQAGDSLWRIATKFNISVNEIKALNNLSSNSLSLGQQLRVSGGSSYTAPVVTPTIQTNSPTIVKAPVFTPRPSYIVQAGDSMWRVSQKIGVSVNELKSINNLSSNILRIGQMLYLEAKPEVASQAAPVQTPQPTQAAPKIIYHTVISGDSLYRIAMAYNVSVQDIKESNGLSSNSLSLGQRLMITKKAKTTSYSSSSSSSNNSGSGSNVDTSIGNAKDNSSSVSETGNISKYEQNKKEVINLDAINGVQIFGSGLSASVGRGGSNRQTDVEKVQERFVQLNYMNSVDGLSQIQATISAIDNFQQRNKIDWWAGKSSLIGASGYSSGLIKPNDVTYKLLREHTKYNITYKDHKGNLEKVSFSNFVRSNYSVYPYGISYSGTVVHDIPASYYESVGLSRQLAEALEFVSKNEGKFDAINSYDKAAFSFGFIQFAGQTGGGTFPHMMALIKDRNPSLFEEAFGRFGIDVEYTYKNDKYNPANMVVFTPDGKRYEGTDAEKYIRSDKVLHGVFVRAGQNIEVAKLQVLAAVQEYVKPALRAKISLNANGLDVNSEPITDFINSAGGITVLIDLAVNQGLTGALRIFAPAMEQVMKQSGITSLAALKNIDEKRVIQTIVANATDSRVRTRPQKVLDAGISFS
;
A
#
# COMPACT_ATOMS: atom_id res chain seq x y z
N MET A 1 51.05 -19.78 14.20
CA MET A 1 50.74 -18.96 15.39
C MET A 1 49.24 -18.88 15.55
N ALA A 2 48.72 -18.85 16.78
CA ALA A 2 47.29 -18.59 17.00
C ALA A 2 46.96 -17.13 16.71
N THR A 3 45.87 -16.88 15.97
CA THR A 3 45.41 -15.52 15.67
C THR A 3 44.44 -15.06 16.74
N TYR A 4 44.61 -13.81 17.21
CA TYR A 4 43.72 -13.18 18.19
C TYR A 4 43.06 -11.92 17.62
N HIS A 5 41.79 -11.75 17.95
CA HIS A 5 40.98 -10.57 17.65
C HIS A 5 40.64 -9.85 18.96
N THR A 6 40.80 -8.51 19.00
CA THR A 6 40.38 -7.70 20.16
C THR A 6 39.04 -7.04 19.85
N VAL A 7 37.99 -7.42 20.58
CA VAL A 7 36.60 -6.97 20.41
C VAL A 7 36.48 -5.45 20.50
N GLN A 8 35.80 -4.85 19.53
CA GLN A 8 35.52 -3.43 19.39
C GLN A 8 34.01 -3.14 19.44
N SER A 9 33.64 -1.87 19.31
CA SER A 9 32.23 -1.45 19.40
C SER A 9 31.44 -1.84 18.15
N GLY A 10 30.43 -2.69 18.34
CA GLY A 10 29.60 -3.25 17.26
C GLY A 10 29.95 -4.69 16.86
N ASP A 11 30.98 -5.29 17.45
CA ASP A 11 31.34 -6.68 17.17
C ASP A 11 30.34 -7.70 17.72
N THR A 12 30.22 -8.82 17.02
CA THR A 12 29.44 -9.99 17.41
C THR A 12 30.23 -11.25 17.05
N LEU A 13 30.05 -12.34 17.80
CA LEU A 13 30.71 -13.61 17.44
C LEU A 13 30.38 -14.07 16.02
N TRP A 14 29.17 -13.75 15.51
CA TRP A 14 28.81 -14.03 14.13
C TRP A 14 29.64 -13.22 13.12
N GLY A 15 29.84 -11.92 13.37
CA GLY A 15 30.73 -11.07 12.56
C GLY A 15 32.17 -11.58 12.55
N ILE A 16 32.70 -11.88 13.74
CA ILE A 16 34.07 -12.38 13.92
C ILE A 16 34.24 -13.77 13.27
N SER A 17 33.25 -14.67 13.39
CA SER A 17 33.25 -15.99 12.73
C SER A 17 33.39 -15.85 11.20
N ARG A 18 32.71 -14.87 10.60
CA ARG A 18 32.79 -14.60 9.16
C ARG A 18 34.06 -13.86 8.75
N GLN A 19 34.67 -13.06 9.63
CA GLN A 19 35.95 -12.41 9.39
C GLN A 19 37.12 -13.40 9.32
N TYR A 20 37.15 -14.39 10.22
CA TYR A 20 38.25 -15.38 10.32
C TYR A 20 37.91 -16.76 9.71
N GLN A 21 36.73 -16.90 9.11
CA GLN A 21 36.25 -18.10 8.38
C GLN A 21 36.16 -19.40 9.22
N ILE A 22 36.05 -19.22 10.54
CA ILE A 22 35.82 -20.23 11.57
C ILE A 22 34.34 -20.18 11.99
N SER A 23 33.74 -21.22 12.58
CA SER A 23 32.35 -21.13 13.06
C SER A 23 32.21 -20.36 14.38
N VAL A 24 30.99 -19.93 14.70
CA VAL A 24 30.68 -19.28 15.99
C VAL A 24 31.00 -20.21 17.15
N ASP A 25 30.62 -21.49 17.05
CA ASP A 25 30.82 -22.44 18.13
C ASP A 25 32.29 -22.85 18.27
N GLU A 26 33.07 -22.88 17.18
CA GLU A 26 34.53 -23.05 17.27
C GLU A 26 35.22 -21.85 17.94
N ILE A 27 34.83 -20.60 17.66
CA ILE A 27 35.33 -19.45 18.45
C ILE A 27 34.96 -19.60 19.93
N ARG A 28 33.72 -20.03 20.23
CA ARG A 28 33.30 -20.23 21.63
C ARG A 28 34.10 -21.33 22.31
N SER A 29 34.38 -22.44 21.62
CA SER A 29 35.27 -23.50 22.10
C SER A 29 36.71 -23.03 22.30
N LEU A 30 37.27 -22.25 21.37
CA LEU A 30 38.61 -21.67 21.49
C LEU A 30 38.77 -20.68 22.65
N ASN A 31 37.67 -20.14 23.16
CA ASN A 31 37.65 -19.11 24.21
C ASN A 31 36.86 -19.52 25.47
N ASN A 32 36.47 -20.80 25.58
CA ASN A 32 35.68 -21.37 26.69
C ASN A 32 34.39 -20.58 27.02
N MET A 33 33.68 -20.10 26.00
CA MET A 33 32.53 -19.18 26.17
C MET A 33 31.19 -19.92 26.34
N ALA A 34 30.60 -19.80 27.54
CA ALA A 34 29.31 -20.40 27.88
C ALA A 34 28.13 -19.91 27.00
N ASP A 35 28.16 -18.65 26.54
CA ASP A 35 27.17 -18.06 25.63
C ASP A 35 27.85 -17.28 24.48
N SER A 36 27.16 -16.29 23.90
CA SER A 36 27.65 -15.44 22.79
C SER A 36 27.83 -13.96 23.15
N SER A 37 27.85 -13.62 24.43
CA SER A 37 28.12 -12.25 24.91
C SER A 37 29.58 -11.84 24.67
N LEU A 38 29.80 -10.55 24.45
CA LEU A 38 31.12 -9.97 24.19
C LEU A 38 31.31 -8.67 24.98
N SER A 39 32.51 -8.48 25.52
CA SER A 39 32.92 -7.27 26.23
C SER A 39 33.92 -6.45 25.40
N LEU A 40 33.77 -5.12 25.41
CA LEU A 40 34.72 -4.22 24.73
C LEU A 40 36.16 -4.44 25.25
N GLY A 41 37.10 -4.63 24.33
CA GLY A 41 38.50 -4.94 24.64
C GLY A 41 38.80 -6.43 24.93
N GLN A 42 37.81 -7.31 24.95
CA GLN A 42 38.00 -8.75 25.12
C GLN A 42 38.84 -9.32 23.96
N ARG A 43 39.86 -10.13 24.28
CA ARG A 43 40.67 -10.82 23.28
C ARG A 43 40.14 -12.23 23.05
N LEU A 44 39.77 -12.53 21.82
CA LEU A 44 39.31 -13.85 21.38
C LEU A 44 40.37 -14.50 20.48
N GLN A 45 40.65 -15.78 20.71
CA GLN A 45 41.35 -16.63 19.75
C GLN A 45 40.40 -17.01 18.61
N VAL A 46 40.84 -16.81 17.36
CA VAL A 46 39.98 -16.87 16.16
C VAL A 46 40.57 -17.73 15.03
N SER A 47 41.67 -18.42 15.29
CA SER A 47 42.18 -19.49 14.44
C SER A 47 42.82 -20.60 15.28
N GLN A 48 42.80 -21.83 14.77
CA GLN A 48 43.77 -22.85 15.17
C GLN A 48 45.07 -22.67 14.37
N SER A 49 46.02 -23.59 14.55
CA SER A 49 47.32 -23.59 13.87
C SER A 49 47.44 -24.82 12.97
N ASP A 50 46.90 -24.70 11.76
CA ASP A 50 46.61 -25.84 10.89
C ASP A 50 47.79 -26.26 10.00
N PRO A 51 47.95 -27.57 9.76
CA PRO A 51 48.56 -28.12 8.56
C PRO A 51 47.50 -28.83 7.67
N VAL A 52 47.65 -28.75 6.35
CA VAL A 52 46.62 -29.15 5.37
C VAL A 52 47.01 -30.42 4.58
N TYR A 53 46.20 -31.47 4.75
CA TYR A 53 45.60 -32.35 3.73
C TYR A 53 46.38 -32.79 2.47
N TYR A 54 46.52 -34.11 2.26
CA TYR A 54 46.51 -34.87 0.98
C TYR A 54 46.45 -36.38 1.34
N GLY A 55 45.96 -37.34 0.53
CA GLY A 55 45.28 -37.28 -0.77
C GLY A 55 45.39 -38.65 -1.47
N GLY A 56 44.27 -39.29 -1.85
CA GLY A 56 44.27 -40.64 -2.44
C GLY A 56 43.02 -40.93 -3.28
N SER A 57 43.18 -41.67 -4.38
CA SER A 57 42.15 -41.92 -5.39
C SER A 57 41.89 -43.41 -5.57
N THR A 58 40.63 -43.83 -5.75
CA THR A 58 40.20 -44.78 -6.78
C THR A 58 38.68 -45.00 -6.83
N ALA A 59 38.21 -45.47 -7.99
CA ALA A 59 36.93 -46.16 -8.27
C ALA A 59 35.60 -45.41 -8.01
N ALA A 60 34.73 -45.43 -9.02
CA ALA A 60 33.37 -44.91 -8.93
C ALA A 60 32.38 -46.01 -8.52
N ALA A 61 31.45 -45.68 -7.63
CA ALA A 61 30.21 -46.42 -7.40
C ALA A 61 29.03 -45.46 -7.58
N SER A 62 28.07 -45.81 -8.45
CA SER A 62 26.95 -44.94 -8.81
C SER A 62 25.89 -44.88 -7.71
N SER A 63 26.02 -43.90 -6.80
CA SER A 63 25.01 -43.58 -5.79
C SER A 63 23.82 -42.84 -6.41
N PRO A 64 22.56 -43.14 -6.03
CA PRO A 64 21.38 -42.51 -6.63
C PRO A 64 21.34 -41.01 -6.37
N ASN A 65 21.05 -40.23 -7.42
CA ASN A 65 20.96 -38.77 -7.35
C ASN A 65 19.96 -38.31 -6.28
N ALA A 66 20.45 -37.59 -5.28
CA ALA A 66 19.59 -36.96 -4.27
C ALA A 66 18.77 -35.84 -4.91
N THR A 67 17.45 -35.92 -4.83
CA THR A 67 16.55 -34.89 -5.36
C THR A 67 16.73 -33.62 -4.52
N ILE A 68 17.17 -32.54 -5.17
CA ILE A 68 17.29 -31.21 -4.54
C ILE A 68 16.03 -30.41 -4.83
N TYR A 69 15.33 -30.01 -3.79
CA TYR A 69 14.21 -29.09 -3.85
C TYR A 69 14.62 -27.71 -3.35
N THR A 70 14.36 -26.67 -4.14
CA THR A 70 14.58 -25.27 -3.72
C THR A 70 13.29 -24.73 -3.10
N VAL A 71 13.32 -24.30 -1.84
CA VAL A 71 12.16 -23.81 -1.08
C VAL A 71 11.53 -22.59 -1.75
N GLN A 72 10.23 -22.68 -2.04
CA GLN A 72 9.43 -21.65 -2.71
C GLN A 72 8.58 -20.83 -1.72
N ALA A 73 7.96 -19.77 -2.22
CA ALA A 73 7.07 -18.92 -1.43
C ALA A 73 5.89 -19.72 -0.84
N GLY A 74 5.72 -19.66 0.49
CA GLY A 74 4.68 -20.37 1.22
C GLY A 74 4.94 -21.85 1.51
N ASP A 75 6.10 -22.40 1.15
CA ASP A 75 6.48 -23.76 1.54
C ASP A 75 6.72 -23.88 3.06
N SER A 76 6.48 -25.08 3.58
CA SER A 76 6.86 -25.50 4.94
C SER A 76 7.45 -26.90 4.88
N LEU A 77 8.22 -27.32 5.89
CA LEU A 77 8.75 -28.69 5.92
C LEU A 77 7.66 -29.75 5.78
N TRP A 78 6.45 -29.49 6.33
CA TRP A 78 5.30 -30.39 6.19
C TRP A 78 4.77 -30.44 4.74
N ARG A 79 4.60 -29.29 4.07
CA ARG A 79 4.17 -29.26 2.66
C ARG A 79 5.18 -29.95 1.73
N ILE A 80 6.48 -29.80 2.03
CA ILE A 80 7.57 -30.46 1.27
C ILE A 80 7.60 -31.96 1.56
N ALA A 81 7.48 -32.37 2.83
CA ALA A 81 7.36 -33.76 3.27
C ALA A 81 6.25 -34.50 2.52
N THR A 82 5.02 -33.96 2.55
CA THR A 82 3.87 -34.52 1.82
C THR A 82 4.09 -34.55 0.30
N LYS A 83 4.74 -33.53 -0.28
CA LYS A 83 5.03 -33.44 -1.73
C LYS A 83 6.04 -34.48 -2.23
N PHE A 84 6.95 -34.94 -1.38
CA PHE A 84 7.99 -35.92 -1.72
C PHE A 84 7.82 -37.29 -1.02
N ASN A 85 6.71 -37.48 -0.31
CA ASN A 85 6.36 -38.71 0.42
C ASN A 85 7.46 -39.20 1.39
N ILE A 86 8.04 -38.26 2.15
CA ILE A 86 9.00 -38.53 3.24
C ILE A 86 8.60 -37.70 4.47
N SER A 87 9.05 -38.07 5.68
CA SER A 87 8.68 -37.32 6.88
C SER A 87 9.46 -36.00 7.04
N VAL A 88 8.91 -35.10 7.85
CA VAL A 88 9.58 -33.86 8.28
C VAL A 88 10.92 -34.16 8.94
N ASN A 89 11.02 -35.22 9.75
CA ASN A 89 12.24 -35.58 10.46
C ASN A 89 13.32 -36.12 9.50
N GLU A 90 12.93 -36.84 8.44
CA GLU A 90 13.86 -37.28 7.40
C GLU A 90 14.40 -36.09 6.58
N ILE A 91 13.57 -35.11 6.21
CA ILE A 91 14.08 -33.87 5.60
C ILE A 91 15.06 -33.16 6.54
N LYS A 92 14.76 -33.10 7.84
CA LYS A 92 15.67 -32.48 8.82
C LYS A 92 16.99 -33.23 8.95
N ALA A 93 16.97 -34.56 8.99
CA ALA A 93 18.17 -35.38 9.03
C ALA A 93 19.00 -35.26 7.73
N LEU A 94 18.36 -35.35 6.56
CA LEU A 94 19.01 -35.20 5.24
C LEU A 94 19.69 -33.82 5.03
N ASN A 95 19.33 -32.82 5.84
CA ASN A 95 19.79 -31.43 5.70
C ASN A 95 20.38 -30.82 6.99
N ASN A 96 20.64 -31.63 8.01
CA ASN A 96 21.16 -31.21 9.32
C ASN A 96 20.39 -30.04 9.99
N LEU A 97 19.07 -30.03 9.87
CA LEU A 97 18.21 -28.95 10.39
C LEU A 97 17.76 -29.23 11.83
N SER A 98 18.14 -28.37 12.77
CA SER A 98 17.66 -28.43 14.16
C SER A 98 16.19 -27.98 14.30
N SER A 99 15.78 -26.92 13.60
CA SER A 99 14.43 -26.33 13.68
C SER A 99 13.56 -26.68 12.47
N ASN A 100 12.32 -26.19 12.47
CA ASN A 100 11.39 -26.34 11.34
C ASN A 100 11.35 -25.11 10.42
N SER A 101 12.23 -24.13 10.65
CA SER A 101 12.29 -22.87 9.92
C SER A 101 12.97 -23.07 8.56
N LEU A 102 12.35 -22.56 7.49
CA LEU A 102 12.90 -22.59 6.14
C LEU A 102 13.13 -21.18 5.60
N SER A 103 14.17 -21.02 4.80
CA SER A 103 14.46 -19.78 4.07
C SER A 103 14.08 -19.93 2.59
N LEU A 104 13.53 -18.88 1.98
CA LEU A 104 13.24 -18.88 0.54
C LEU A 104 14.54 -19.01 -0.25
N GLY A 105 14.56 -19.89 -1.24
CA GLY A 105 15.78 -20.24 -1.99
C GLY A 105 16.73 -21.22 -1.28
N GLN A 106 16.42 -21.66 -0.05
CA GLN A 106 17.14 -22.75 0.61
C GLN A 106 17.01 -24.03 -0.22
N GLN A 107 18.12 -24.71 -0.47
CA GLN A 107 18.11 -26.03 -1.09
C GLN A 107 17.99 -27.11 -0.01
N LEU A 108 17.06 -28.05 -0.23
CA LEU A 108 16.80 -29.19 0.62
C LEU A 108 16.95 -30.47 -0.19
N ARG A 109 17.73 -31.43 0.32
CA ARG A 109 17.71 -32.82 -0.09
C ARG A 109 16.38 -33.42 0.36
N VAL A 110 15.53 -33.77 -0.59
CA VAL A 110 14.19 -34.36 -0.38
C VAL A 110 14.10 -35.82 -0.83
N SER A 111 15.24 -36.41 -1.19
CA SER A 111 15.44 -37.85 -1.23
C SER A 111 16.91 -38.17 -0.94
N GLY A 112 17.15 -39.37 -0.42
CA GLY A 112 18.47 -39.96 -0.23
C GLY A 112 18.31 -41.48 -0.20
N GLY A 113 19.27 -42.20 -0.77
CA GLY A 113 19.22 -43.66 -0.79
C GLY A 113 19.36 -44.24 0.63
N SER A 114 18.32 -44.97 1.05
CA SER A 114 18.26 -45.97 2.13
C SER A 114 19.03 -45.72 3.44
N SER A 115 18.25 -45.57 4.51
CA SER A 115 18.49 -46.18 5.84
C SER A 115 19.84 -45.92 6.53
N TYR A 116 19.87 -44.98 7.48
CA TYR A 116 20.95 -44.84 8.46
C TYR A 116 20.53 -45.22 9.88
N THR A 117 21.30 -46.12 10.49
CA THR A 117 21.43 -46.28 11.95
C THR A 117 22.75 -45.66 12.43
N ALA A 118 22.80 -45.26 13.70
CA ALA A 118 23.98 -44.68 14.39
C ALA A 118 24.97 -45.79 14.86
N PRO A 119 26.18 -45.53 15.47
CA PRO A 119 26.64 -44.26 16.07
C PRO A 119 28.18 -43.88 16.01
N VAL A 120 28.47 -42.64 16.45
CA VAL A 120 29.60 -42.10 17.27
C VAL A 120 30.96 -42.84 17.39
N VAL A 121 32.10 -42.15 17.14
CA VAL A 121 33.26 -41.94 18.07
C VAL A 121 34.32 -40.90 17.56
N THR A 122 35.20 -40.43 18.47
CA THR A 122 36.29 -39.42 18.35
C THR A 122 37.68 -40.00 18.00
N PRO A 123 38.66 -39.17 17.53
CA PRO A 123 40.08 -39.32 17.92
C PRO A 123 40.90 -38.00 18.09
N THR A 124 42.22 -38.11 18.32
CA THR A 124 43.15 -37.09 18.89
C THR A 124 44.34 -36.68 17.98
N ILE A 125 45.29 -35.86 18.49
CA ILE A 125 46.34 -35.11 17.77
C ILE A 125 47.78 -35.59 18.10
N GLN A 126 48.69 -35.64 17.11
CA GLN A 126 50.17 -35.35 17.15
C GLN A 126 50.75 -35.57 15.73
N THR A 127 51.19 -34.58 14.93
CA THR A 127 52.38 -33.70 14.95
C THR A 127 53.74 -34.35 14.63
N ASN A 128 54.31 -34.03 13.46
CA ASN A 128 55.76 -33.83 13.21
C ASN A 128 55.97 -33.12 11.85
N SER A 129 57.10 -32.40 11.69
CA SER A 129 57.43 -31.50 10.56
C SER A 129 58.94 -31.66 10.19
N PRO A 130 59.56 -30.90 9.25
CA PRO A 130 59.05 -29.98 8.21
C PRO A 130 59.71 -30.21 6.81
N THR A 131 59.39 -29.36 5.81
CA THR A 131 60.35 -28.58 4.98
C THR A 131 59.56 -27.58 4.11
N ILE A 132 60.20 -26.49 3.65
CA ILE A 132 59.53 -25.21 3.33
C ILE A 132 59.46 -24.92 1.82
N VAL A 133 58.28 -24.45 1.36
CA VAL A 133 58.17 -23.53 0.21
C VAL A 133 57.25 -22.35 0.61
N LYS A 134 57.46 -21.18 0.02
CA LYS A 134 57.01 -19.88 0.55
C LYS A 134 55.55 -19.54 0.16
N ALA A 135 54.66 -19.44 1.16
CA ALA A 135 53.26 -19.06 0.97
C ALA A 135 53.06 -17.55 0.70
N PRO A 136 51.99 -17.14 -0.03
CA PRO A 136 51.72 -15.73 -0.35
C PRO A 136 51.14 -14.95 0.83
N VAL A 137 51.45 -13.64 0.89
CA VAL A 137 50.90 -12.71 1.89
C VAL A 137 49.47 -12.35 1.51
N PHE A 138 48.53 -12.43 2.47
CA PHE A 138 47.13 -12.05 2.28
C PHE A 138 46.83 -10.74 3.01
N THR A 139 46.37 -9.71 2.29
CA THR A 139 45.98 -8.42 2.88
C THR A 139 44.52 -8.41 3.30
N PRO A 140 44.17 -7.92 4.51
CA PRO A 140 42.78 -7.77 4.94
C PRO A 140 42.06 -6.70 4.11
N ARG A 141 40.73 -6.83 3.96
CA ARG A 141 39.89 -5.86 3.22
C ARG A 141 39.15 -4.88 4.12
N PRO A 142 38.81 -3.68 3.62
CA PRO A 142 37.82 -2.81 4.25
C PRO A 142 36.42 -3.44 4.26
N SER A 143 35.69 -3.24 5.36
CA SER A 143 34.33 -3.75 5.60
C SER A 143 33.51 -2.80 6.46
N TYR A 144 32.18 -2.88 6.36
CA TYR A 144 31.20 -2.06 7.08
C TYR A 144 30.11 -2.92 7.72
N ILE A 145 29.64 -2.57 8.93
CA ILE A 145 28.54 -3.24 9.62
C ILE A 145 27.27 -2.37 9.53
N VAL A 146 26.19 -2.95 9.01
CA VAL A 146 24.90 -2.30 8.76
C VAL A 146 24.21 -1.88 10.06
N GLN A 147 23.81 -0.61 10.13
CA GLN A 147 23.18 -0.01 11.31
C GLN A 147 21.65 0.10 11.18
N ALA A 148 20.98 0.51 12.26
CA ALA A 148 19.55 0.79 12.24
C ALA A 148 19.23 1.94 11.25
N GLY A 149 18.38 1.66 10.26
CA GLY A 149 17.99 2.61 9.20
C GLY A 149 18.93 2.66 7.98
N ASP A 150 19.99 1.84 7.93
CA ASP A 150 20.77 1.66 6.70
C ASP A 150 19.97 0.91 5.62
N SER A 151 20.33 1.16 4.35
CA SER A 151 19.81 0.43 3.19
C SER A 151 20.94 0.17 2.20
N MET A 152 20.80 -0.83 1.33
CA MET A 152 21.84 -1.18 0.35
C MET A 152 22.28 0.02 -0.49
N TRP A 153 21.33 0.91 -0.82
CA TRP A 153 21.61 2.16 -1.51
C TRP A 153 22.38 3.14 -0.62
N ARG A 154 21.93 3.45 0.61
CA ARG A 154 22.63 4.37 1.52
C ARG A 154 24.08 3.93 1.78
N VAL A 155 24.32 2.64 1.96
CA VAL A 155 25.66 2.09 2.20
C VAL A 155 26.52 2.20 0.94
N SER A 156 26.02 1.80 -0.24
CA SER A 156 26.77 1.94 -1.50
C SER A 156 27.14 3.40 -1.80
N GLN A 157 26.21 4.36 -1.64
CA GLN A 157 26.48 5.79 -1.88
C GLN A 157 27.52 6.38 -0.91
N LYS A 158 27.53 5.93 0.36
CA LYS A 158 28.53 6.34 1.37
C LYS A 158 29.96 5.89 1.05
N ILE A 159 30.11 4.87 0.19
CA ILE A 159 31.37 4.19 -0.11
C ILE A 159 31.82 4.39 -1.58
N GLY A 160 30.97 4.96 -2.43
CA GLY A 160 31.28 5.31 -3.82
C GLY A 160 31.13 4.18 -4.85
N VAL A 161 30.79 2.97 -4.40
CA VAL A 161 30.53 1.80 -5.26
C VAL A 161 29.05 1.66 -5.62
N SER A 162 28.74 0.97 -6.71
CA SER A 162 27.34 0.73 -7.10
C SER A 162 26.68 -0.36 -6.24
N VAL A 163 25.34 -0.33 -6.15
CA VAL A 163 24.57 -1.34 -5.38
C VAL A 163 24.84 -2.77 -5.87
N ASN A 164 24.91 -2.98 -7.18
CA ASN A 164 25.16 -4.32 -7.74
C ASN A 164 26.60 -4.77 -7.54
N GLU A 165 27.56 -3.86 -7.57
CA GLU A 165 28.98 -4.11 -7.28
C GLU A 165 29.21 -4.44 -5.82
N LEU A 166 28.66 -3.65 -4.88
CA LEU A 166 28.66 -3.97 -3.45
C LEU A 166 27.99 -5.33 -3.17
N LYS A 167 26.93 -5.67 -3.92
CA LYS A 167 26.31 -6.99 -3.87
C LYS A 167 27.22 -8.10 -4.43
N SER A 168 27.88 -7.90 -5.57
CA SER A 168 28.83 -8.88 -6.13
C SER A 168 30.05 -9.10 -5.23
N ILE A 169 30.60 -8.04 -4.65
CA ILE A 169 31.66 -8.07 -3.63
C ILE A 169 31.28 -8.95 -2.44
N ASN A 170 29.99 -8.95 -2.08
CA ASN A 170 29.43 -9.70 -0.94
C ASN A 170 28.64 -10.96 -1.32
N ASN A 171 28.60 -11.34 -2.61
CA ASN A 171 27.79 -12.44 -3.15
C ASN A 171 26.29 -12.39 -2.76
N LEU A 172 25.70 -11.20 -2.68
CA LEU A 172 24.31 -10.99 -2.25
C LEU A 172 23.34 -10.94 -3.44
N SER A 173 22.32 -11.81 -3.43
CA SER A 173 21.27 -11.83 -4.46
C SER A 173 20.29 -10.66 -4.36
N SER A 174 19.91 -10.26 -3.13
CA SER A 174 18.90 -9.22 -2.88
C SER A 174 19.47 -7.88 -2.42
N ASN A 175 18.64 -6.84 -2.36
CA ASN A 175 18.98 -5.52 -1.85
C ASN A 175 18.58 -5.34 -0.37
N ILE A 176 18.09 -6.39 0.29
CA ILE A 176 17.66 -6.35 1.70
C ILE A 176 18.91 -6.45 2.58
N LEU A 177 19.07 -5.50 3.49
CA LEU A 177 20.08 -5.52 4.54
C LEU A 177 19.44 -5.74 5.90
N ARG A 178 20.13 -6.46 6.79
CA ARG A 178 19.74 -6.64 8.20
C ARG A 178 20.70 -5.87 9.10
N ILE A 179 20.18 -5.32 10.21
CA ILE A 179 21.02 -4.67 11.23
C ILE A 179 22.02 -5.71 11.78
N GLY A 180 23.30 -5.33 11.87
CA GLY A 180 24.40 -6.25 12.22
C GLY A 180 24.99 -7.06 11.06
N GLN A 181 24.44 -6.96 9.84
CA GLN A 181 25.04 -7.58 8.65
C GLN A 181 26.36 -6.89 8.29
N MET A 182 27.41 -7.67 8.04
CA MET A 182 28.70 -7.14 7.59
C MET A 182 28.82 -7.19 6.06
N LEU A 183 29.42 -6.16 5.47
CA LEU A 183 29.62 -5.96 4.04
C LEU A 183 31.08 -5.60 3.77
N TYR A 184 31.80 -6.41 3.00
CA TYR A 184 33.08 -6.04 2.40
C TYR A 184 32.89 -4.92 1.38
N LEU A 185 33.85 -4.00 1.28
CA LEU A 185 33.72 -2.79 0.45
C LEU A 185 34.45 -2.90 -0.90
N GLU A 186 35.34 -3.88 -1.05
CA GLU A 186 36.22 -4.05 -2.21
C GLU A 186 36.28 -5.50 -2.69
N ALA A 187 36.59 -5.67 -3.99
CA ALA A 187 36.44 -6.91 -4.75
C ALA A 187 37.67 -7.83 -4.73
N LYS A 188 37.75 -8.72 -5.73
CA LYS A 188 38.88 -9.60 -6.08
C LYS A 188 40.25 -8.91 -6.17
N PRO A 189 41.22 -9.02 -5.24
CA PRO A 189 42.64 -9.03 -5.62
C PRO A 189 42.89 -10.28 -6.49
N GLU A 190 42.64 -10.14 -7.79
CA GLU A 190 42.77 -11.21 -8.78
C GLU A 190 44.09 -11.04 -9.55
N VAL A 191 44.87 -12.12 -9.68
CA VAL A 191 46.25 -12.06 -10.17
C VAL A 191 46.23 -12.13 -11.70
N ALA A 192 46.50 -10.99 -12.35
CA ALA A 192 46.35 -10.81 -13.78
C ALA A 192 47.51 -11.39 -14.63
N SER A 193 47.23 -11.64 -15.91
CA SER A 193 48.24 -12.00 -16.92
C SER A 193 47.89 -11.44 -18.32
N GLN A 194 48.75 -10.55 -18.83
CA GLN A 194 49.11 -10.26 -20.24
C GLN A 194 47.97 -10.08 -21.29
N ALA A 195 47.71 -8.92 -21.92
CA ALA A 195 48.54 -8.00 -22.75
C ALA A 195 48.95 -8.57 -24.13
N ALA A 196 48.97 -7.87 -25.27
CA ALA A 196 48.78 -6.42 -25.60
C ALA A 196 47.91 -6.29 -26.92
N PRO A 197 48.04 -5.35 -27.92
CA PRO A 197 49.00 -4.26 -28.21
C PRO A 197 48.36 -2.84 -28.40
N VAL A 198 49.09 -1.90 -29.02
CA VAL A 198 48.92 -0.43 -28.94
C VAL A 198 48.73 0.25 -30.30
N GLN A 199 48.06 1.42 -30.34
CA GLN A 199 48.20 2.44 -31.41
C GLN A 199 48.41 3.86 -30.83
N THR A 200 48.96 4.76 -31.65
CA THR A 200 49.52 6.08 -31.30
C THR A 200 48.56 7.27 -31.60
N PRO A 201 48.85 8.51 -31.13
CA PRO A 201 47.79 9.47 -30.77
C PRO A 201 47.50 10.62 -31.77
N GLN A 202 46.54 11.48 -31.36
CA GLN A 202 46.17 12.81 -31.89
C GLN A 202 45.17 12.81 -33.07
N PRO A 203 44.21 13.78 -33.15
CA PRO A 203 43.90 14.87 -32.22
C PRO A 203 42.75 14.55 -31.25
N THR A 204 42.75 15.23 -30.09
CA THR A 204 41.75 15.04 -29.03
C THR A 204 40.40 15.66 -29.40
N GLN A 205 39.58 14.95 -30.17
CA GLN A 205 38.13 15.15 -30.07
C GLN A 205 37.71 14.89 -28.62
N ALA A 206 36.87 15.76 -28.07
CA ALA A 206 36.31 15.55 -26.73
C ALA A 206 35.55 14.21 -26.72
N ALA A 207 36.04 13.25 -25.93
CA ALA A 207 35.51 11.89 -25.92
C ALA A 207 33.98 11.91 -25.74
N PRO A 208 33.23 11.09 -26.51
CA PRO A 208 31.77 11.09 -26.45
C PRO A 208 31.34 10.88 -25.01
N LYS A 209 30.49 11.77 -24.48
CA LYS A 209 30.16 11.73 -23.05
C LYS A 209 29.28 10.51 -22.77
N ILE A 210 29.94 9.40 -22.42
CA ILE A 210 29.29 8.14 -22.05
C ILE A 210 28.59 8.38 -20.71
N ILE A 211 27.26 8.37 -20.75
CA ILE A 211 26.42 8.44 -19.56
C ILE A 211 25.79 7.06 -19.41
N TYR A 212 25.83 6.48 -18.21
CA TYR A 212 25.15 5.21 -17.94
C TYR A 212 23.85 5.47 -17.20
N HIS A 213 22.74 5.04 -17.78
CA HIS A 213 21.43 5.11 -17.18
C HIS A 213 21.04 3.74 -16.63
N THR A 214 20.73 3.65 -15.34
CA THR A 214 20.13 2.45 -14.75
C THR A 214 18.62 2.54 -14.85
N VAL A 215 17.99 1.62 -15.59
CA VAL A 215 16.54 1.51 -15.77
C VAL A 215 15.87 1.35 -14.40
N ILE A 216 15.03 2.32 -14.00
CA ILE A 216 14.21 2.28 -12.80
C ILE A 216 12.73 2.04 -13.13
N SER A 217 11.87 2.04 -12.11
CA SER A 217 10.45 1.74 -12.30
C SER A 217 9.74 2.79 -13.17
N GLY A 218 9.13 2.35 -14.26
CA GLY A 218 8.42 3.20 -15.22
C GLY A 218 9.29 3.80 -16.34
N ASP A 219 10.53 3.34 -16.51
CA ASP A 219 11.36 3.69 -17.66
C ASP A 219 11.03 2.91 -18.94
N SER A 220 11.42 3.48 -20.07
CA SER A 220 11.39 2.85 -21.39
C SER A 220 12.53 3.43 -22.24
N LEU A 221 12.99 2.72 -23.28
CA LEU A 221 14.04 3.25 -24.16
C LEU A 221 13.70 4.64 -24.72
N TYR A 222 12.42 4.92 -24.96
CA TYR A 222 11.92 6.22 -25.39
C TYR A 222 12.10 7.31 -24.33
N ARG A 223 11.70 7.04 -23.07
CA ARG A 223 11.93 7.97 -21.95
C ARG A 223 13.41 8.26 -21.74
N ILE A 224 14.26 7.25 -21.87
CA ILE A 224 15.71 7.34 -21.66
C ILE A 224 16.37 8.11 -22.81
N ALA A 225 16.04 7.81 -24.06
CA ALA A 225 16.46 8.58 -25.24
C ALA A 225 16.16 10.07 -25.08
N MET A 226 14.93 10.39 -24.67
CA MET A 226 14.48 11.76 -24.45
C MET A 226 15.19 12.43 -23.27
N ALA A 227 15.41 11.71 -22.14
CA ALA A 227 16.08 12.24 -20.94
C ALA A 227 17.54 12.66 -21.19
N TYR A 228 18.26 11.97 -22.07
CA TYR A 228 19.65 12.31 -22.41
C TYR A 228 19.82 13.06 -23.73
N ASN A 229 18.74 13.24 -24.51
CA ASN A 229 18.74 13.82 -25.85
C ASN A 229 19.67 13.04 -26.82
N VAL A 230 19.32 11.77 -27.04
CA VAL A 230 19.82 10.85 -28.09
C VAL A 230 18.63 10.13 -28.74
N SER A 231 18.82 9.33 -29.79
CA SER A 231 17.71 8.51 -30.31
C SER A 231 17.54 7.18 -29.55
N VAL A 232 16.37 6.56 -29.66
CA VAL A 232 16.13 5.19 -29.18
C VAL A 232 17.09 4.20 -29.87
N GLN A 233 17.36 4.42 -31.15
CA GLN A 233 18.21 3.53 -31.95
C GLN A 233 19.68 3.61 -31.52
N ASP A 234 20.21 4.80 -31.23
CA ASP A 234 21.56 4.97 -30.66
C ASP A 234 21.73 4.16 -29.36
N ILE A 235 20.69 4.13 -28.50
CA ILE A 235 20.73 3.34 -27.25
C ILE A 235 20.67 1.85 -27.55
N LYS A 236 19.83 1.40 -28.50
CA LYS A 236 19.75 -0.02 -28.86
C LYS A 236 21.08 -0.53 -29.40
N GLU A 237 21.69 0.20 -30.33
CA GLU A 237 22.99 -0.13 -30.92
C GLU A 237 24.10 -0.09 -29.87
N SER A 238 24.13 0.93 -29.00
CA SER A 238 25.09 1.04 -27.89
C SER A 238 24.97 -0.06 -26.83
N ASN A 239 23.91 -0.87 -26.84
CA ASN A 239 23.64 -1.90 -25.84
C ASN A 239 23.28 -3.28 -26.44
N GLY A 240 23.46 -3.48 -27.76
CA GLY A 240 23.15 -4.74 -28.44
C GLY A 240 21.68 -5.19 -28.37
N LEU A 241 20.72 -4.26 -28.19
CA LEU A 241 19.32 -4.60 -27.94
C LEU A 241 18.54 -4.81 -29.25
N SER A 242 18.04 -6.03 -29.46
CA SER A 242 17.13 -6.34 -30.58
C SER A 242 15.72 -5.76 -30.37
N SER A 243 15.17 -5.83 -29.15
CA SER A 243 13.83 -5.34 -28.81
C SER A 243 13.86 -4.02 -28.04
N ASN A 244 12.68 -3.53 -27.63
CA ASN A 244 12.54 -2.32 -26.82
C ASN A 244 12.25 -2.63 -25.33
N SER A 245 12.26 -3.91 -24.95
CA SER A 245 11.97 -4.38 -23.59
C SER A 245 13.15 -4.10 -22.66
N LEU A 246 12.86 -3.60 -21.45
CA LEU A 246 13.87 -3.29 -20.44
C LEU A 246 13.53 -3.95 -19.10
N SER A 247 14.58 -4.34 -18.38
CA SER A 247 14.48 -4.94 -17.05
C SER A 247 14.88 -3.95 -15.96
N LEU A 248 14.21 -3.98 -14.81
CA LEU A 248 14.52 -3.10 -13.68
C LEU A 248 15.93 -3.37 -13.15
N GLY A 249 16.76 -2.33 -13.04
CA GLY A 249 18.17 -2.43 -12.69
C GLY A 249 19.13 -2.69 -13.87
N GLN A 250 18.62 -2.88 -15.10
CA GLN A 250 19.44 -2.95 -16.31
C GLN A 250 20.17 -1.60 -16.51
N ARG A 251 21.49 -1.63 -16.74
CA ARG A 251 22.22 -0.42 -17.16
C ARG A 251 22.29 -0.34 -18.67
N LEU A 252 22.06 0.87 -19.17
CA LEU A 252 22.15 1.23 -20.57
C LEU A 252 23.25 2.28 -20.75
N MET A 253 24.18 2.00 -21.65
CA MET A 253 25.17 2.93 -22.14
C MET A 253 24.52 3.94 -23.08
N ILE A 254 24.64 5.24 -22.76
CA ILE A 254 24.07 6.34 -23.52
C ILE A 254 25.22 7.18 -24.09
N THR A 255 25.57 6.95 -25.36
CA THR A 255 26.65 7.69 -26.03
C THR A 255 26.13 9.02 -26.57
N LYS A 256 26.29 10.12 -25.82
CA LYS A 256 25.90 11.44 -26.31
C LYS A 256 26.94 11.99 -27.30
N LYS A 257 26.75 11.70 -28.59
CA LYS A 257 27.48 12.31 -29.70
C LYS A 257 27.34 13.83 -29.61
N ALA A 258 28.44 14.57 -29.69
CA ALA A 258 28.41 16.03 -29.61
C ALA A 258 27.70 16.58 -30.86
N LYS A 259 26.58 17.29 -30.68
CA LYS A 259 25.80 17.82 -31.80
C LYS A 259 26.49 19.07 -32.36
N THR A 260 27.38 18.87 -33.33
CA THR A 260 27.89 19.93 -34.19
C THR A 260 26.73 20.64 -34.88
N THR A 261 26.66 21.97 -34.73
CA THR A 261 25.62 22.83 -35.32
C THR A 261 25.88 23.08 -36.80
N SER A 262 25.79 22.02 -37.60
CA SER A 262 25.73 22.12 -39.06
C SER A 262 24.40 22.74 -39.46
N TYR A 263 24.41 24.00 -39.91
CA TYR A 263 23.25 24.58 -40.58
C TYR A 263 22.98 23.84 -41.89
N SER A 264 21.76 23.36 -42.07
CA SER A 264 21.25 22.89 -43.37
C SER A 264 19.80 23.33 -43.48
N SER A 265 19.57 24.36 -44.29
CA SER A 265 18.26 24.91 -44.56
C SER A 265 17.51 24.07 -45.58
N SER A 266 16.35 23.56 -45.19
CA SER A 266 15.32 23.04 -46.11
C SER A 266 14.05 23.88 -45.92
N SER A 267 13.75 24.72 -46.90
CA SER A 267 12.65 25.69 -46.86
C SER A 267 11.31 25.07 -47.26
N SER A 268 10.24 25.44 -46.54
CA SER A 268 8.88 25.46 -47.09
C SER A 268 8.08 26.63 -46.49
N SER A 269 7.86 27.65 -47.33
CA SER A 269 6.94 28.78 -47.16
C SER A 269 5.58 28.36 -46.60
N SER A 270 5.04 29.03 -45.58
CA SER A 270 4.42 30.37 -45.60
C SER A 270 3.09 30.43 -46.36
N ASN A 271 1.99 30.66 -45.62
CA ASN A 271 1.18 31.89 -45.62
C ASN A 271 0.19 31.77 -44.44
N ASN A 272 0.18 32.58 -43.38
CA ASN A 272 0.22 34.04 -43.22
C ASN A 272 -1.08 34.76 -43.59
N SER A 273 -1.90 35.08 -42.57
CA SER A 273 -2.79 36.26 -42.42
C SER A 273 -3.64 36.08 -41.15
N GLY A 274 -3.75 37.03 -40.21
CA GLY A 274 -2.98 38.26 -40.02
C GLY A 274 -3.72 39.30 -39.16
N SER A 275 -3.05 39.86 -38.13
CA SER A 275 -3.42 41.05 -37.33
C SER A 275 -4.70 40.98 -36.46
N GLY A 276 -4.76 41.57 -35.25
CA GLY A 276 -3.69 42.16 -34.42
C GLY A 276 -4.17 43.14 -33.35
N SER A 277 -3.38 43.30 -32.27
CA SER A 277 -3.36 44.41 -31.27
C SER A 277 -4.56 44.53 -30.29
N ASN A 278 -4.40 44.50 -28.96
CA ASN A 278 -3.73 45.47 -28.02
C ASN A 278 -4.57 46.76 -27.82
N VAL A 279 -4.79 47.33 -26.61
CA VAL A 279 -4.31 47.14 -25.21
C VAL A 279 -5.35 47.78 -24.23
N ASP A 280 -5.35 47.63 -22.89
CA ASP A 280 -4.44 46.92 -21.94
C ASP A 280 -5.25 45.91 -21.06
N THR A 281 -5.41 45.89 -19.72
CA THR A 281 -4.95 46.71 -18.57
C THR A 281 -4.84 45.87 -17.28
N SER A 282 -3.93 46.24 -16.35
CA SER A 282 -3.77 45.63 -15.00
C SER A 282 -4.54 46.40 -13.90
N ILE A 283 -4.71 45.92 -12.65
CA ILE A 283 -3.75 45.81 -11.52
C ILE A 283 -4.40 44.86 -10.45
N GLY A 284 -3.66 44.07 -9.65
CA GLY A 284 -2.20 43.96 -9.54
C GLY A 284 -1.70 42.89 -8.56
N ASN A 285 -0.40 42.95 -8.24
CA ASN A 285 0.40 41.79 -7.81
C ASN A 285 0.62 41.68 -6.30
N ALA A 286 0.83 40.45 -5.82
CA ALA A 286 1.78 40.18 -4.73
C ALA A 286 3.17 39.89 -5.33
N LYS A 287 4.26 40.20 -4.61
CA LYS A 287 5.64 39.99 -5.10
C LYS A 287 6.25 38.70 -4.54
N ASP A 288 6.83 37.89 -5.43
CA ASP A 288 7.85 36.90 -5.07
C ASP A 288 9.18 37.57 -4.68
N ASN A 289 9.98 36.84 -3.89
CA ASN A 289 11.44 36.93 -3.95
C ASN A 289 12.03 35.51 -3.79
N SER A 290 12.97 35.13 -4.65
CA SER A 290 13.31 33.73 -4.91
C SER A 290 14.41 33.16 -4.01
N SER A 291 14.39 31.83 -3.78
CA SER A 291 15.61 31.03 -3.56
C SER A 291 15.41 29.53 -3.77
N SER A 292 16.42 28.87 -4.35
CA SER A 292 16.55 27.41 -4.62
C SER A 292 15.62 26.80 -5.68
N VAL A 293 16.06 25.67 -6.27
CA VAL A 293 15.57 25.13 -7.56
C VAL A 293 15.63 23.57 -7.57
N SER A 294 14.76 22.95 -8.38
CA SER A 294 14.79 21.56 -8.91
C SER A 294 14.31 20.37 -8.05
N GLU A 295 12.98 20.21 -7.92
CA GLU A 295 12.32 18.89 -7.76
C GLU A 295 11.16 18.63 -8.75
N THR A 296 10.80 19.61 -9.59
CA THR A 296 9.53 19.69 -10.34
C THR A 296 9.23 18.55 -11.32
N GLY A 297 10.22 17.74 -11.72
CA GLY A 297 10.06 16.67 -12.71
C GLY A 297 9.16 15.52 -12.27
N ASN A 298 9.36 14.99 -11.05
CA ASN A 298 8.51 13.90 -10.51
C ASN A 298 7.09 14.40 -10.20
N ILE A 299 6.98 15.63 -9.74
CA ILE A 299 5.73 16.29 -9.39
C ILE A 299 4.84 16.48 -10.63
N SER A 300 5.43 16.95 -11.75
CA SER A 300 4.71 17.08 -13.03
C SER A 300 4.21 15.73 -13.56
N LYS A 301 4.94 14.63 -13.31
CA LYS A 301 4.57 13.26 -13.71
C LYS A 301 3.30 12.78 -13.02
N TYR A 302 3.03 13.15 -11.76
CA TYR A 302 1.76 12.81 -11.09
C TYR A 302 0.56 13.51 -11.72
N GLU A 303 0.71 14.79 -12.09
CA GLU A 303 -0.33 15.57 -12.75
C GLU A 303 -0.59 15.10 -14.20
N GLN A 304 0.46 14.66 -14.90
CA GLN A 304 0.36 13.97 -16.19
C GLN A 304 -0.39 12.63 -16.04
N ASN A 305 0.01 11.78 -15.08
CA ASN A 305 -0.67 10.51 -14.78
C ASN A 305 -2.16 10.71 -14.46
N LYS A 306 -2.50 11.73 -13.65
CA LYS A 306 -3.89 12.13 -13.38
C LYS A 306 -4.64 12.39 -14.69
N LYS A 307 -4.13 13.28 -15.56
CA LYS A 307 -4.77 13.67 -16.84
C LYS A 307 -4.82 12.57 -17.89
N GLU A 308 -3.82 11.68 -17.94
CA GLU A 308 -3.77 10.55 -18.88
C GLU A 308 -4.78 9.44 -18.53
N VAL A 309 -5.05 9.24 -17.24
CA VAL A 309 -5.88 8.15 -16.71
C VAL A 309 -7.29 8.62 -16.35
N ILE A 310 -7.48 9.88 -15.97
CA ILE A 310 -8.73 10.41 -15.39
C ILE A 310 -9.04 11.82 -15.96
N ASN A 311 -10.20 11.96 -16.60
CA ASN A 311 -10.81 13.26 -16.92
C ASN A 311 -11.90 13.63 -15.89
N LEU A 312 -12.02 14.91 -15.57
CA LEU A 312 -12.94 15.47 -14.58
C LEU A 312 -13.76 16.63 -15.18
N ASP A 313 -15.03 16.37 -15.48
CA ASP A 313 -15.98 17.36 -16.00
C ASP A 313 -16.86 17.89 -14.85
N ALA A 314 -16.68 19.15 -14.45
CA ALA A 314 -17.37 19.75 -13.29
C ALA A 314 -18.48 20.73 -13.70
N ILE A 315 -19.73 20.41 -13.37
CA ILE A 315 -20.92 21.20 -13.72
C ILE A 315 -21.43 21.96 -12.49
N ASN A 316 -21.15 23.26 -12.42
CA ASN A 316 -21.60 24.17 -11.35
C ASN A 316 -22.12 25.51 -11.92
N GLY A 317 -22.68 26.37 -11.06
CA GLY A 317 -23.23 27.67 -11.43
C GLY A 317 -22.35 28.86 -11.07
N VAL A 318 -21.10 28.66 -10.63
CA VAL A 318 -20.22 29.74 -10.13
C VAL A 318 -19.96 30.79 -11.20
N GLN A 319 -19.74 30.35 -12.44
CA GLN A 319 -19.54 31.24 -13.60
C GLN A 319 -20.82 32.02 -13.95
N ILE A 320 -21.98 31.36 -13.98
CA ILE A 320 -23.28 31.95 -14.29
C ILE A 320 -23.65 33.06 -13.30
N PHE A 321 -23.54 32.79 -11.98
CA PHE A 321 -23.90 33.81 -10.99
C PHE A 321 -22.83 34.89 -10.83
N GLY A 322 -21.55 34.60 -11.05
CA GLY A 322 -20.47 35.57 -10.98
C GLY A 322 -20.40 36.30 -9.62
N SER A 323 -20.64 37.61 -9.64
CA SER A 323 -20.76 38.50 -8.47
C SER A 323 -22.03 38.27 -7.63
N GLY A 324 -23.00 37.52 -8.15
CA GLY A 324 -24.23 37.09 -7.48
C GLY A 324 -25.51 37.63 -8.11
N LEU A 325 -26.60 37.57 -7.36
CA LEU A 325 -27.88 38.18 -7.72
C LEU A 325 -27.98 39.59 -7.15
N SER A 326 -28.36 40.57 -7.99
CA SER A 326 -28.52 41.97 -7.57
C SER A 326 -29.89 42.26 -6.93
N ALA A 327 -30.88 41.40 -7.17
CA ALA A 327 -32.17 41.39 -6.50
C ALA A 327 -32.72 39.96 -6.35
N SER A 328 -33.84 39.80 -5.64
CA SER A 328 -34.47 38.47 -5.46
C SER A 328 -35.28 38.05 -6.69
N VAL A 329 -35.19 36.77 -7.05
CA VAL A 329 -35.79 36.16 -8.25
C VAL A 329 -36.84 35.12 -7.85
N GLY A 330 -38.05 35.24 -8.38
CA GLY A 330 -39.17 34.34 -8.11
C GLY A 330 -40.44 35.06 -7.65
N ARG A 331 -41.28 34.33 -6.89
CA ARG A 331 -42.61 34.75 -6.47
C ARG A 331 -42.52 35.93 -5.49
N GLY A 332 -43.01 37.10 -5.90
CA GLY A 332 -42.87 38.34 -5.13
C GLY A 332 -41.44 38.91 -5.08
N GLY A 333 -40.51 38.38 -5.88
CA GLY A 333 -39.19 38.97 -6.08
C GLY A 333 -39.22 40.23 -6.94
N SER A 334 -38.16 41.03 -6.89
CA SER A 334 -38.02 42.21 -7.75
C SER A 334 -37.70 41.87 -9.20
N ASN A 335 -37.30 40.62 -9.48
CA ASN A 335 -37.21 40.03 -10.82
C ASN A 335 -36.53 40.94 -11.86
N ARG A 336 -35.26 41.29 -11.62
CA ARG A 336 -34.43 41.98 -12.61
C ARG A 336 -34.10 41.02 -13.74
N GLN A 337 -34.25 41.46 -15.00
CA GLN A 337 -33.97 40.68 -16.22
C GLN A 337 -32.67 39.86 -16.11
N THR A 338 -31.55 40.53 -15.81
CA THR A 338 -30.21 39.92 -15.71
C THR A 338 -29.99 39.00 -14.50
N ASP A 339 -30.88 39.01 -13.51
CA ASP A 339 -30.86 38.05 -12.41
C ASP A 339 -31.81 36.86 -12.68
N VAL A 340 -32.91 37.10 -13.40
CA VAL A 340 -33.81 36.06 -13.92
C VAL A 340 -33.08 35.20 -14.96
N GLU A 341 -32.34 35.82 -15.89
CA GLU A 341 -31.54 35.14 -16.93
C GLU A 341 -30.51 34.17 -16.32
N LYS A 342 -29.70 34.60 -15.34
CA LYS A 342 -28.77 33.72 -14.60
C LYS A 342 -29.46 32.51 -13.96
N VAL A 343 -30.65 32.71 -13.38
CA VAL A 343 -31.43 31.64 -12.76
C VAL A 343 -31.96 30.68 -13.82
N GLN A 344 -32.42 31.18 -14.97
CA GLN A 344 -32.84 30.36 -16.12
C GLN A 344 -31.67 29.59 -16.73
N GLU A 345 -30.54 30.23 -17.03
CA GLU A 345 -29.30 29.59 -17.52
C GLU A 345 -28.92 28.38 -16.66
N ARG A 346 -28.92 28.58 -15.33
CA ARG A 346 -28.61 27.51 -14.40
C ARG A 346 -29.70 26.43 -14.35
N PHE A 347 -30.97 26.78 -14.52
CA PHE A 347 -32.04 25.77 -14.62
C PHE A 347 -32.02 25.00 -15.93
N VAL A 348 -31.61 25.60 -17.05
CA VAL A 348 -31.35 24.89 -18.31
C VAL A 348 -30.18 23.91 -18.12
N GLN A 349 -29.06 24.38 -17.55
CA GLN A 349 -27.88 23.54 -17.24
C GLN A 349 -28.20 22.37 -16.27
N LEU A 350 -29.26 22.49 -15.47
CA LEU A 350 -29.73 21.47 -14.52
C LEU A 350 -30.97 20.68 -15.01
N ASN A 351 -31.46 20.92 -16.23
CA ASN A 351 -32.66 20.32 -16.83
C ASN A 351 -33.97 20.54 -16.02
N TYR A 352 -34.15 21.76 -15.50
CA TYR A 352 -35.42 22.27 -14.94
C TYR A 352 -36.15 23.25 -15.88
N MET A 353 -35.48 23.76 -16.92
CA MET A 353 -36.01 24.63 -17.96
C MET A 353 -35.38 24.29 -19.32
N ASN A 354 -35.98 24.75 -20.43
CA ASN A 354 -35.54 24.42 -21.79
C ASN A 354 -34.82 25.56 -22.52
N SER A 355 -35.04 26.82 -22.12
CA SER A 355 -34.49 28.02 -22.75
C SER A 355 -34.30 29.16 -21.74
N VAL A 356 -33.68 30.25 -22.19
CA VAL A 356 -33.43 31.47 -21.43
C VAL A 356 -34.06 32.63 -22.20
N ASP A 357 -35.17 33.16 -21.69
CA ASP A 357 -35.98 34.20 -22.35
C ASP A 357 -36.37 35.33 -21.35
N GLY A 358 -35.65 35.39 -20.22
CA GLY A 358 -35.77 36.40 -19.17
C GLY A 358 -37.19 36.55 -18.63
N LEU A 359 -37.65 37.78 -18.47
CA LEU A 359 -38.95 38.09 -17.87
C LEU A 359 -40.16 37.52 -18.63
N SER A 360 -40.05 37.19 -19.92
CA SER A 360 -41.14 36.55 -20.66
C SER A 360 -41.48 35.15 -20.09
N GLN A 361 -40.48 34.46 -19.54
CA GLN A 361 -40.63 33.16 -18.88
C GLN A 361 -40.62 33.24 -17.34
N ILE A 362 -40.96 34.38 -16.73
CA ILE A 362 -40.94 34.52 -15.26
C ILE A 362 -41.81 33.47 -14.55
N GLN A 363 -42.98 33.11 -15.10
CA GLN A 363 -43.85 32.11 -14.48
C GLN A 363 -43.26 30.68 -14.57
N ALA A 364 -42.63 30.32 -15.69
CA ALA A 364 -41.90 29.06 -15.82
C ALA A 364 -40.69 29.02 -14.88
N THR A 365 -40.01 30.16 -14.69
CA THR A 365 -38.91 30.33 -13.74
C THR A 365 -39.38 30.08 -12.30
N ILE A 366 -40.53 30.65 -11.89
CA ILE A 366 -41.12 30.41 -10.56
C ILE A 366 -41.41 28.91 -10.35
N SER A 367 -42.01 28.24 -11.34
CA SER A 367 -42.24 26.79 -11.28
C SER A 367 -40.94 25.98 -11.21
N ALA A 368 -39.87 26.40 -11.90
CA ALA A 368 -38.55 25.79 -11.79
C ALA A 368 -37.92 25.97 -10.40
N ILE A 369 -38.09 27.14 -9.76
CA ILE A 369 -37.67 27.39 -8.37
C ILE A 369 -38.40 26.45 -7.41
N ASP A 370 -39.74 26.40 -7.47
CA ASP A 370 -40.55 25.54 -6.59
C ASP A 370 -40.17 24.05 -6.77
N ASN A 371 -39.98 23.59 -8.01
CA ASN A 371 -39.53 22.23 -8.32
C ASN A 371 -38.12 21.93 -7.78
N PHE A 372 -37.17 22.85 -7.95
CA PHE A 372 -35.81 22.71 -7.44
C PHE A 372 -35.77 22.67 -5.91
N GLN A 373 -36.50 23.57 -5.24
CA GLN A 373 -36.56 23.62 -3.78
C GLN A 373 -37.14 22.32 -3.20
N GLN A 374 -38.23 21.81 -3.77
CA GLN A 374 -38.88 20.57 -3.34
C GLN A 374 -38.04 19.32 -3.62
N ARG A 375 -37.36 19.24 -4.77
CA ARG A 375 -36.56 18.07 -5.18
C ARG A 375 -35.26 17.94 -4.40
N ASN A 376 -34.61 19.06 -4.05
CA ASN A 376 -33.32 19.06 -3.33
C ASN A 376 -33.46 19.18 -1.80
N LYS A 377 -34.69 19.32 -1.29
CA LYS A 377 -35.00 19.51 0.15
C LYS A 377 -34.22 20.68 0.77
N ILE A 378 -34.42 21.86 0.18
CA ILE A 378 -33.80 23.13 0.64
C ILE A 378 -34.22 23.47 2.08
N ASP A 379 -35.39 23.03 2.52
CA ASP A 379 -35.85 23.04 3.92
C ASP A 379 -34.88 22.31 4.87
N TRP A 380 -34.42 21.11 4.50
CA TRP A 380 -33.46 20.33 5.27
C TRP A 380 -32.08 21.00 5.30
N TRP A 381 -31.64 21.59 4.18
CA TRP A 381 -30.38 22.35 4.12
C TRP A 381 -30.43 23.66 4.91
N ALA A 382 -31.59 24.33 4.97
CA ALA A 382 -31.78 25.53 5.79
C ALA A 382 -31.72 25.21 7.30
N GLY A 383 -32.21 24.03 7.71
CA GLY A 383 -31.97 23.46 9.05
C GLY A 383 -30.52 23.02 9.31
N LYS A 384 -29.62 23.18 8.34
CA LYS A 384 -28.19 22.81 8.37
C LYS A 384 -27.29 23.94 7.85
N SER A 385 -27.64 25.19 8.17
CA SER A 385 -26.92 26.41 7.74
C SER A 385 -25.41 26.39 7.98
N SER A 386 -24.95 25.78 9.08
CA SER A 386 -23.53 25.63 9.42
C SER A 386 -22.76 24.67 8.51
N LEU A 387 -23.44 23.76 7.80
CA LEU A 387 -22.85 22.98 6.72
C LEU A 387 -22.81 23.81 5.43
N ILE A 388 -23.96 24.21 4.91
CA ILE A 388 -24.05 24.79 3.57
C ILE A 388 -23.48 26.23 3.49
N GLY A 389 -23.22 26.89 4.62
CA GLY A 389 -22.62 28.23 4.66
C GLY A 389 -23.57 29.32 4.14
N ALA A 390 -24.88 29.12 4.35
CA ALA A 390 -25.95 30.05 4.01
C ALA A 390 -27.10 29.90 5.02
N SER A 391 -27.88 30.96 5.22
CA SER A 391 -29.03 30.99 6.13
C SER A 391 -30.24 31.63 5.46
N GLY A 392 -31.42 31.31 5.97
CA GLY A 392 -32.68 31.74 5.38
C GLY A 392 -33.14 30.88 4.19
N TYR A 393 -34.45 30.78 4.05
CA TYR A 393 -35.15 30.06 2.99
C TYR A 393 -36.44 30.82 2.68
N SER A 394 -36.94 30.74 1.45
CA SER A 394 -38.23 31.31 1.06
C SER A 394 -38.81 30.47 -0.08
N SER A 395 -40.00 29.91 0.11
CA SER A 395 -40.61 29.03 -0.91
C SER A 395 -40.96 29.82 -2.17
N GLY A 396 -40.59 29.31 -3.33
CA GLY A 396 -40.82 29.93 -4.64
C GLY A 396 -40.00 31.20 -4.91
N LEU A 397 -39.00 31.51 -4.07
CA LEU A 397 -38.19 32.73 -4.14
C LEU A 397 -36.72 32.43 -3.83
N ILE A 398 -35.82 32.94 -4.69
CA ILE A 398 -34.37 32.94 -4.48
C ILE A 398 -33.96 34.35 -4.05
N LYS A 399 -33.42 34.50 -2.85
CA LYS A 399 -32.79 35.73 -2.35
C LYS A 399 -31.27 35.65 -2.52
N PRO A 400 -30.56 36.79 -2.70
CA PRO A 400 -29.11 36.82 -2.64
C PRO A 400 -28.59 36.16 -1.35
N ASN A 401 -27.62 35.24 -1.47
CA ASN A 401 -27.01 34.48 -0.36
C ASN A 401 -27.94 33.54 0.44
N ASP A 402 -29.17 33.27 -0.01
CA ASP A 402 -30.00 32.23 0.62
C ASP A 402 -29.57 30.80 0.26
N VAL A 403 -30.14 29.80 0.93
CA VAL A 403 -29.80 28.38 0.76
C VAL A 403 -30.13 27.87 -0.65
N THR A 404 -31.14 28.42 -1.32
CA THR A 404 -31.49 28.09 -2.72
C THR A 404 -30.42 28.61 -3.67
N TYR A 405 -30.04 29.89 -3.54
CA TYR A 405 -28.97 30.52 -4.30
C TYR A 405 -27.63 29.80 -4.08
N LYS A 406 -27.31 29.48 -2.82
CA LYS A 406 -26.08 28.78 -2.44
C LYS A 406 -26.00 27.40 -3.11
N LEU A 407 -27.09 26.62 -3.07
CA LEU A 407 -27.14 25.33 -3.75
C LEU A 407 -27.08 25.48 -5.28
N LEU A 408 -27.82 26.43 -5.87
CA LEU A 408 -27.77 26.70 -7.31
C LEU A 408 -26.36 27.07 -7.76
N ARG A 409 -25.67 27.97 -7.07
CA ARG A 409 -24.32 28.41 -7.43
C ARG A 409 -23.28 27.30 -7.26
N GLU A 410 -23.27 26.63 -6.11
CA GLU A 410 -22.12 25.82 -5.68
C GLU A 410 -22.37 24.31 -5.74
N HIS A 411 -23.59 23.82 -5.97
CA HIS A 411 -23.81 22.39 -6.22
C HIS A 411 -23.09 21.97 -7.51
N THR A 412 -22.00 21.24 -7.33
CA THR A 412 -21.13 20.80 -8.41
C THR A 412 -21.36 19.33 -8.63
N LYS A 413 -21.93 18.98 -9.79
CA LYS A 413 -21.90 17.60 -10.26
C LYS A 413 -20.56 17.36 -10.94
N TYR A 414 -19.77 16.46 -10.39
CA TYR A 414 -18.53 15.99 -11.00
C TYR A 414 -18.85 14.73 -11.80
N ASN A 415 -18.56 14.73 -13.09
CA ASN A 415 -18.55 13.52 -13.91
C ASN A 415 -17.08 13.14 -14.11
N ILE A 416 -16.70 11.91 -13.74
CA ILE A 416 -15.33 11.44 -13.89
C ILE A 416 -15.33 10.29 -14.90
N THR A 417 -14.51 10.44 -15.94
CA THR A 417 -14.22 9.37 -16.90
C THR A 417 -12.80 8.89 -16.65
N TYR A 418 -12.56 7.58 -16.54
CA TYR A 418 -11.24 7.05 -16.24
C TYR A 418 -10.95 5.75 -17.00
N LYS A 419 -9.67 5.38 -17.08
CA LYS A 419 -9.23 4.08 -17.61
C LYS A 419 -9.11 3.07 -16.47
N ASP A 420 -9.73 1.90 -16.61
CA ASP A 420 -9.64 0.81 -15.62
C ASP A 420 -8.24 0.15 -15.59
N HIS A 421 -8.13 -1.06 -15.03
CA HIS A 421 -6.88 -1.84 -15.02
C HIS A 421 -6.65 -2.69 -16.30
N LYS A 422 -7.61 -2.68 -17.24
CA LYS A 422 -7.56 -3.37 -18.55
C LYS A 422 -7.43 -2.40 -19.73
N GLY A 423 -7.66 -1.09 -19.50
CA GLY A 423 -7.65 -0.02 -20.49
C GLY A 423 -9.03 0.46 -20.94
N ASN A 424 -10.13 -0.10 -20.39
CA ASN A 424 -11.50 0.28 -20.70
C ASN A 424 -11.83 1.69 -20.17
N LEU A 425 -12.68 2.44 -20.86
CA LEU A 425 -13.15 3.75 -20.42
C LEU A 425 -14.41 3.63 -19.55
N GLU A 426 -14.22 3.76 -18.25
CA GLU A 426 -15.26 3.72 -17.22
C GLU A 426 -15.72 5.13 -16.81
N LYS A 427 -16.91 5.23 -16.22
CA LYS A 427 -17.50 6.51 -15.79
C LYS A 427 -18.20 6.44 -14.44
N VAL A 428 -18.04 7.50 -13.65
CA VAL A 428 -18.68 7.68 -12.34
C VAL A 428 -19.14 9.14 -12.17
N SER A 429 -20.09 9.41 -11.28
CA SER A 429 -20.58 10.75 -10.96
C SER A 429 -20.67 10.99 -9.46
N PHE A 430 -20.33 12.20 -9.03
CA PHE A 430 -20.37 12.63 -7.62
C PHE A 430 -21.01 14.03 -7.49
N SER A 431 -21.48 14.37 -6.29
CA SER A 431 -21.94 15.71 -5.90
C SER A 431 -21.31 16.13 -4.57
N ASN A 432 -20.99 17.42 -4.41
CA ASN A 432 -20.44 17.97 -3.16
C ASN A 432 -21.47 18.16 -2.03
N PHE A 433 -22.77 18.25 -2.33
CA PHE A 433 -23.82 18.38 -1.31
C PHE A 433 -24.64 17.10 -1.19
N VAL A 434 -24.07 16.08 -0.55
CA VAL A 434 -24.83 14.87 -0.19
C VAL A 434 -25.64 15.11 1.08
N ARG A 435 -26.97 14.96 0.97
CA ARG A 435 -27.89 15.01 2.11
C ARG A 435 -27.74 13.75 2.96
N SER A 436 -27.13 13.88 4.13
CA SER A 436 -27.11 12.85 5.17
C SER A 436 -27.26 13.48 6.55
N ASN A 437 -27.99 12.82 7.45
CA ASN A 437 -28.11 13.24 8.85
C ASN A 437 -26.78 13.16 9.62
N TYR A 438 -25.78 12.45 9.06
CA TYR A 438 -24.44 12.29 9.61
C TYR A 438 -23.39 13.19 8.95
N SER A 439 -23.78 14.11 8.05
CA SER A 439 -22.84 15.04 7.42
C SER A 439 -22.22 15.99 8.45
N VAL A 440 -20.90 15.86 8.64
CA VAL A 440 -20.03 16.75 9.43
C VAL A 440 -19.32 17.76 8.50
N TYR A 441 -19.03 17.37 7.25
CA TYR A 441 -18.28 18.19 6.30
C TYR A 441 -19.09 18.53 5.04
N PRO A 442 -19.17 19.81 4.61
CA PRO A 442 -20.06 20.26 3.54
C PRO A 442 -19.50 20.14 2.11
N TYR A 443 -18.27 19.61 1.96
CA TYR A 443 -17.59 19.41 0.68
C TYR A 443 -17.19 17.94 0.43
N GLY A 444 -17.68 17.04 1.29
CA GLY A 444 -17.45 15.60 1.19
C GLY A 444 -18.33 14.94 0.13
N ILE A 445 -17.99 13.72 -0.24
CA ILE A 445 -18.71 12.88 -1.21
C ILE A 445 -19.14 11.59 -0.54
N SER A 446 -20.35 11.15 -0.86
CA SER A 446 -20.78 9.76 -0.69
C SER A 446 -20.80 9.10 -2.07
N TYR A 447 -20.20 7.93 -2.15
CA TYR A 447 -20.30 7.05 -3.30
C TYR A 447 -20.38 5.61 -2.77
N SER A 448 -21.56 4.99 -2.91
CA SER A 448 -21.82 3.63 -2.45
C SER A 448 -20.99 2.56 -3.17
N GLY A 449 -20.27 2.96 -4.24
CA GLY A 449 -19.61 2.08 -5.18
C GLY A 449 -20.57 1.31 -6.07
N THR A 450 -19.99 0.53 -6.98
CA THR A 450 -20.71 -0.33 -7.93
C THR A 450 -20.21 -1.77 -7.90
N VAL A 451 -18.94 -2.00 -7.59
CA VAL A 451 -18.26 -3.28 -7.86
C VAL A 451 -18.32 -4.24 -6.69
N VAL A 452 -18.86 -5.43 -6.96
CA VAL A 452 -18.65 -6.63 -6.16
C VAL A 452 -17.61 -7.48 -6.90
N HIS A 453 -16.61 -7.98 -6.17
CA HIS A 453 -15.68 -8.97 -6.72
C HIS A 453 -16.10 -10.36 -6.27
N ASP A 454 -16.14 -11.30 -7.21
CA ASP A 454 -16.16 -12.73 -6.91
C ASP A 454 -14.75 -13.14 -6.46
N ILE A 455 -14.51 -13.10 -5.15
CA ILE A 455 -13.24 -13.48 -4.53
C ILE A 455 -13.34 -14.98 -4.20
N PRO A 456 -12.49 -15.86 -4.77
CA PRO A 456 -12.59 -17.30 -4.55
C PRO A 456 -12.50 -17.69 -3.07
N ALA A 457 -13.30 -18.68 -2.66
CA ALA A 457 -13.28 -19.23 -1.29
C ALA A 457 -11.86 -19.59 -0.81
N SER A 458 -11.04 -20.17 -1.69
CA SER A 458 -9.64 -20.51 -1.43
C SER A 458 -8.75 -19.32 -1.09
N TYR A 459 -9.11 -18.08 -1.50
CA TYR A 459 -8.42 -16.88 -1.06
C TYR A 459 -8.74 -16.54 0.40
N TYR A 460 -10.02 -16.59 0.80
CA TYR A 460 -10.42 -16.40 2.19
C TYR A 460 -9.79 -17.45 3.12
N GLU A 461 -9.73 -18.71 2.67
CA GLU A 461 -9.00 -19.79 3.35
C GLU A 461 -7.50 -19.45 3.48
N SER A 462 -6.86 -18.97 2.41
CA SER A 462 -5.43 -18.61 2.42
C SER A 462 -5.05 -17.48 3.37
N VAL A 463 -5.99 -16.57 3.70
CA VAL A 463 -5.77 -15.50 4.69
C VAL A 463 -6.11 -15.92 6.13
N GLY A 464 -6.55 -17.16 6.32
CA GLY A 464 -6.82 -17.78 7.61
C GLY A 464 -8.26 -17.62 8.11
N LEU A 465 -9.24 -17.65 7.20
CA LEU A 465 -10.65 -17.83 7.53
C LEU A 465 -11.07 -19.30 7.31
N SER A 466 -12.01 -19.79 8.12
CA SER A 466 -12.77 -21.00 7.75
C SER A 466 -13.77 -20.66 6.64
N ARG A 467 -14.36 -21.69 6.02
CA ARG A 467 -15.42 -21.50 5.02
C ARG A 467 -16.59 -20.68 5.57
N GLN A 468 -17.03 -20.95 6.78
CA GLN A 468 -18.11 -20.23 7.47
C GLN A 468 -17.75 -18.76 7.71
N LEU A 469 -16.47 -18.47 8.02
CA LEU A 469 -15.96 -17.11 8.17
C LEU A 469 -15.83 -16.37 6.84
N ALA A 470 -15.56 -17.09 5.74
CA ALA A 470 -15.58 -16.54 4.39
C ALA A 470 -17.00 -16.15 3.98
N GLU A 471 -17.97 -17.05 4.15
CA GLU A 471 -19.40 -16.83 3.88
C GLU A 471 -19.96 -15.67 4.75
N ALA A 472 -19.55 -15.57 6.01
CA ALA A 472 -19.84 -14.44 6.89
C ALA A 472 -19.28 -13.11 6.38
N LEU A 473 -18.00 -13.06 6.00
CA LEU A 473 -17.36 -11.83 5.52
C LEU A 473 -17.87 -11.40 4.14
N GLU A 474 -18.25 -12.36 3.29
CA GLU A 474 -18.93 -12.11 2.02
C GLU A 474 -20.33 -11.53 2.23
N PHE A 475 -21.09 -12.03 3.23
CA PHE A 475 -22.37 -11.45 3.62
C PHE A 475 -22.23 -10.01 4.13
N VAL A 476 -21.24 -9.74 4.99
CA VAL A 476 -20.91 -8.39 5.45
C VAL A 476 -20.55 -7.50 4.25
N SER A 477 -19.70 -7.97 3.33
CA SER A 477 -19.34 -7.24 2.10
C SER A 477 -20.55 -6.89 1.22
N LYS A 478 -21.50 -7.81 1.04
CA LYS A 478 -22.74 -7.56 0.29
C LYS A 478 -23.64 -6.49 0.94
N ASN A 479 -23.44 -6.15 2.22
CA ASN A 479 -24.31 -5.29 3.02
C ASN A 479 -23.68 -3.97 3.50
N GLU A 480 -22.36 -3.88 3.61
CA GLU A 480 -21.62 -2.71 4.10
C GLU A 480 -21.35 -1.67 3.01
N GLY A 481 -20.81 -2.11 1.87
CA GLY A 481 -20.33 -1.24 0.81
C GLY A 481 -19.62 -2.02 -0.28
N LYS A 482 -19.49 -1.43 -1.46
CA LYS A 482 -18.75 -2.01 -2.59
C LYS A 482 -17.24 -1.76 -2.44
N PHE A 483 -16.41 -2.51 -3.15
CA PHE A 483 -14.95 -2.40 -3.04
C PHE A 483 -14.39 -1.06 -3.56
N ASP A 484 -15.17 -0.34 -4.37
CA ASP A 484 -14.91 1.00 -4.90
C ASP A 484 -15.63 2.14 -4.12
N ALA A 485 -16.29 1.84 -3.00
CA ALA A 485 -17.08 2.81 -2.24
C ALA A 485 -16.22 3.84 -1.47
N ILE A 486 -16.70 5.08 -1.39
CA ILE A 486 -16.03 6.22 -0.72
C ILE A 486 -17.04 6.99 0.15
N ASN A 487 -16.62 7.39 1.35
CA ASN A 487 -17.28 8.41 2.17
C ASN A 487 -16.25 9.44 2.65
N SER A 488 -16.57 10.73 2.51
CA SER A 488 -15.73 11.83 3.02
C SER A 488 -16.54 12.99 3.63
N TYR A 489 -17.79 12.73 4.04
CA TYR A 489 -18.69 13.72 4.64
C TYR A 489 -18.99 13.49 6.14
N ASP A 490 -18.80 12.26 6.64
CA ASP A 490 -19.01 11.88 8.07
C ASP A 490 -17.75 12.20 8.92
N LYS A 491 -17.64 11.65 10.14
CA LYS A 491 -16.55 11.88 11.12
C LYS A 491 -15.14 11.54 10.62
N ALA A 492 -15.01 10.58 9.70
CA ALA A 492 -13.74 10.26 9.07
C ALA A 492 -13.36 11.35 8.06
N ALA A 493 -12.11 11.82 8.06
CA ALA A 493 -11.66 12.77 7.04
C ALA A 493 -11.80 12.19 5.62
N PHE A 494 -11.53 10.89 5.48
CA PHE A 494 -11.80 10.06 4.30
C PHE A 494 -12.00 8.60 4.74
N SER A 495 -12.82 7.83 4.02
CA SER A 495 -12.93 6.37 4.14
C SER A 495 -13.17 5.71 2.78
N PHE A 496 -12.69 4.48 2.62
CA PHE A 496 -12.67 3.75 1.35
C PHE A 496 -12.92 2.25 1.52
N GLY A 497 -13.45 1.60 0.49
CA GLY A 497 -13.53 0.15 0.38
C GLY A 497 -14.78 -0.49 1.01
N PHE A 498 -14.83 -1.82 0.93
CA PHE A 498 -16.08 -2.57 1.15
C PHE A 498 -16.62 -2.56 2.60
N ILE A 499 -15.78 -2.26 3.59
CA ILE A 499 -16.19 -2.01 5.00
C ILE A 499 -15.91 -0.56 5.44
N GLN A 500 -15.69 0.35 4.50
CA GLN A 500 -15.36 1.76 4.75
C GLN A 500 -14.20 1.93 5.76
N PHE A 501 -13.04 1.37 5.42
CA PHE A 501 -11.80 1.58 6.16
C PHE A 501 -11.60 3.09 6.38
N ALA A 502 -11.46 3.50 7.63
CA ALA A 502 -11.62 4.89 8.03
C ALA A 502 -10.28 5.54 8.36
N GLY A 503 -10.15 6.82 7.98
CA GLY A 503 -9.01 7.67 8.33
C GLY A 503 -8.80 7.83 9.84
N GLN A 504 -7.74 8.53 10.22
CA GLN A 504 -7.29 8.64 11.62
C GLN A 504 -8.40 9.13 12.57
N THR A 505 -9.27 10.06 12.16
CA THR A 505 -10.40 10.56 12.96
C THR A 505 -11.59 9.57 13.08
N GLY A 506 -11.59 8.50 12.29
CA GLY A 506 -12.62 7.45 12.28
C GLY A 506 -12.14 6.07 12.75
N GLY A 507 -10.89 5.95 13.21
CA GLY A 507 -10.31 4.70 13.74
C GLY A 507 -8.96 4.29 13.16
N GLY A 508 -8.49 4.96 12.09
CA GLY A 508 -7.13 4.78 11.54
C GLY A 508 -6.89 3.49 10.75
N THR A 509 -7.93 2.69 10.46
CA THR A 509 -7.80 1.45 9.69
C THR A 509 -7.52 1.68 8.20
N PHE A 510 -7.81 2.87 7.66
CA PHE A 510 -7.44 3.26 6.29
C PHE A 510 -5.91 3.33 6.10
N PRO A 511 -5.13 4.09 6.92
CA PRO A 511 -3.67 3.98 6.93
C PRO A 511 -3.14 2.54 7.07
N HIS A 512 -3.70 1.72 7.96
CA HIS A 512 -3.27 0.31 8.11
C HIS A 512 -3.51 -0.52 6.84
N MET A 513 -4.68 -0.40 6.22
CA MET A 513 -5.02 -1.06 4.96
C MET A 513 -4.10 -0.59 3.82
N MET A 514 -3.84 0.71 3.70
CA MET A 514 -2.94 1.23 2.67
C MET A 514 -1.50 0.73 2.88
N ALA A 515 -1.01 0.73 4.12
CA ALA A 515 0.31 0.19 4.48
C ALA A 515 0.42 -1.30 4.15
N LEU A 516 -0.63 -2.09 4.41
CA LEU A 516 -0.72 -3.50 4.05
C LEU A 516 -0.69 -3.72 2.52
N ILE A 517 -1.40 -2.90 1.73
CA ILE A 517 -1.36 -2.97 0.26
C ILE A 517 0.07 -2.67 -0.23
N LYS A 518 0.72 -1.63 0.30
CA LYS A 518 2.10 -1.24 -0.03
C LYS A 518 3.11 -2.31 0.35
N ASP A 519 2.96 -2.96 1.51
CA ASP A 519 3.82 -4.04 1.98
C ASP A 519 3.68 -5.31 1.12
N ARG A 520 2.43 -5.76 0.91
CA ARG A 520 2.14 -7.04 0.27
C ARG A 520 2.26 -7.00 -1.25
N ASN A 521 2.03 -5.85 -1.89
CA ASN A 521 2.23 -5.68 -3.32
C ASN A 521 2.63 -4.22 -3.68
N PRO A 522 3.91 -3.85 -3.52
CA PRO A 522 4.40 -2.51 -3.84
C PRO A 522 4.12 -2.06 -5.28
N SER A 523 4.12 -2.99 -6.24
CA SER A 523 3.89 -2.69 -7.66
C SER A 523 2.43 -2.34 -7.94
N LEU A 524 1.49 -3.06 -7.32
CA LEU A 524 0.07 -2.74 -7.35
C LEU A 524 -0.23 -1.43 -6.62
N PHE A 525 0.44 -1.17 -5.49
CA PHE A 525 0.29 0.10 -4.77
C PHE A 525 0.75 1.29 -5.63
N GLU A 526 1.88 1.19 -6.33
CA GLU A 526 2.35 2.21 -7.26
C GLU A 526 1.38 2.40 -8.45
N GLU A 527 0.85 1.30 -9.02
CA GLU A 527 -0.08 1.35 -10.16
C GLU A 527 -1.47 1.91 -9.78
N ALA A 528 -1.95 1.62 -8.57
CA ALA A 528 -3.25 2.05 -8.06
C ALA A 528 -3.22 3.44 -7.40
N PHE A 529 -2.12 3.82 -6.72
CA PHE A 529 -2.07 4.99 -5.83
C PHE A 529 -0.81 5.84 -6.00
N GLY A 530 0.38 5.22 -5.91
CA GLY A 530 1.68 5.90 -5.86
C GLY A 530 1.92 6.83 -7.06
N ARG A 531 1.63 6.36 -8.27
CA ARG A 531 1.76 7.13 -9.52
C ARG A 531 0.88 8.38 -9.60
N PHE A 532 -0.09 8.55 -8.69
CA PHE A 532 -0.98 9.71 -8.61
C PHE A 532 -0.64 10.65 -7.44
N GLY A 533 0.47 10.39 -6.73
CA GLY A 533 0.95 11.16 -5.59
C GLY A 533 0.40 10.71 -4.23
N ILE A 534 -0.35 9.60 -4.15
CA ILE A 534 -0.83 9.03 -2.87
C ILE A 534 0.19 8.00 -2.37
N ASP A 535 0.69 8.18 -1.14
CA ASP A 535 1.56 7.19 -0.48
C ASP A 535 1.16 6.95 0.99
N VAL A 536 1.86 6.02 1.65
CA VAL A 536 1.72 5.71 3.07
C VAL A 536 3.08 5.38 3.69
N GLU A 537 3.36 6.01 4.83
CA GLU A 537 4.55 5.75 5.66
C GLU A 537 4.14 4.89 6.86
N TYR A 538 4.91 3.86 7.19
CA TYR A 538 4.56 2.94 8.29
C TYR A 538 5.78 2.29 8.97
N THR A 539 5.60 1.76 10.17
CA THR A 539 6.53 0.79 10.78
C THR A 539 5.81 -0.50 11.17
N TYR A 540 6.41 -1.66 10.92
CA TYR A 540 5.81 -2.94 11.28
C TYR A 540 6.30 -3.42 12.65
N LYS A 541 5.40 -3.49 13.63
CA LYS A 541 5.67 -3.85 15.04
C LYS A 541 4.47 -4.56 15.66
N ASN A 542 4.71 -5.60 16.46
CA ASN A 542 3.67 -6.34 17.18
C ASN A 542 2.52 -6.80 16.24
N ASP A 543 2.90 -7.40 15.11
CA ASP A 543 2.05 -7.84 14.00
C ASP A 543 1.19 -6.74 13.32
N LYS A 544 1.42 -5.46 13.59
CA LYS A 544 0.67 -4.31 13.06
C LYS A 544 1.54 -3.27 12.34
N TYR A 545 0.91 -2.53 11.43
CA TYR A 545 1.50 -1.36 10.76
C TYR A 545 1.28 -0.11 11.64
N ASN A 546 2.08 0.07 12.68
CA ASN A 546 1.91 1.12 13.68
C ASN A 546 3.22 1.89 13.97
N PRO A 547 3.26 3.23 13.81
CA PRO A 547 2.23 4.05 13.16
C PRO A 547 2.09 3.65 11.68
N ALA A 548 0.95 4.00 11.09
CA ALA A 548 0.79 4.19 9.65
C ALA A 548 0.17 5.57 9.42
N ASN A 549 0.75 6.33 8.49
CA ASN A 549 0.34 7.69 8.14
C ASN A 549 0.17 7.77 6.64
N MET A 550 -1.00 8.24 6.19
CA MET A 550 -1.19 8.63 4.79
C MET A 550 -0.26 9.80 4.43
N VAL A 551 0.22 9.83 3.19
CA VAL A 551 1.01 10.92 2.62
C VAL A 551 0.44 11.28 1.27
N VAL A 552 0.39 12.56 0.93
CA VAL A 552 0.09 13.01 -0.45
C VAL A 552 1.09 14.06 -0.91
N PHE A 553 1.61 13.87 -2.12
CA PHE A 553 2.43 14.84 -2.84
C PHE A 553 1.59 15.51 -3.93
N THR A 554 1.56 16.84 -3.94
CA THR A 554 0.68 17.63 -4.83
C THR A 554 1.44 18.23 -6.03
N PRO A 555 0.76 18.67 -7.11
CA PRO A 555 1.40 19.16 -8.35
C PRO A 555 2.27 20.43 -8.23
N ASP A 556 2.31 21.06 -7.07
CA ASP A 556 3.18 22.17 -6.68
C ASP A 556 4.39 21.74 -5.82
N GLY A 557 4.50 20.45 -5.49
CA GLY A 557 5.56 19.86 -4.67
C GLY A 557 5.26 19.78 -3.18
N LYS A 558 4.11 20.28 -2.72
CA LYS A 558 3.77 20.24 -1.30
C LYS A 558 3.46 18.81 -0.84
N ARG A 559 4.01 18.43 0.32
CA ARG A 559 3.72 17.17 1.03
C ARG A 559 2.67 17.42 2.12
N TYR A 560 1.64 16.60 2.14
CA TYR A 560 0.63 16.49 3.21
C TYR A 560 0.80 15.14 3.91
N GLU A 561 0.51 15.05 5.21
CA GLU A 561 0.65 13.80 5.98
C GLU A 561 -0.49 13.57 6.98
N GLY A 562 -0.68 12.31 7.39
CA GLY A 562 -1.70 11.88 8.35
C GLY A 562 -3.11 12.35 7.97
N THR A 563 -3.83 12.90 8.94
CA THR A 563 -5.19 13.43 8.75
C THR A 563 -5.22 14.58 7.71
N ASP A 564 -4.13 15.32 7.49
CA ASP A 564 -4.09 16.39 6.49
C ASP A 564 -3.94 15.85 5.06
N ALA A 565 -3.28 14.71 4.88
CA ALA A 565 -3.34 13.95 3.63
C ALA A 565 -4.76 13.44 3.35
N GLU A 566 -5.46 12.92 4.36
CA GLU A 566 -6.87 12.48 4.25
C GLU A 566 -7.81 13.65 3.88
N LYS A 567 -7.65 14.82 4.51
CA LYS A 567 -8.36 16.06 4.16
C LYS A 567 -8.06 16.50 2.72
N TYR A 568 -6.82 16.36 2.25
CA TYR A 568 -6.47 16.66 0.87
C TYR A 568 -7.16 15.71 -0.10
N ILE A 569 -7.13 14.39 0.14
CA ILE A 569 -7.84 13.39 -0.67
C ILE A 569 -9.34 13.71 -0.74
N ARG A 570 -9.98 14.10 0.37
CA ARG A 570 -11.36 14.59 0.38
C ARG A 570 -11.58 15.82 -0.52
N SER A 571 -10.62 16.73 -0.58
CA SER A 571 -10.72 17.91 -1.45
C SER A 571 -10.55 17.58 -2.93
N ASP A 572 -9.55 16.78 -3.30
CA ASP A 572 -9.22 16.43 -4.68
C ASP A 572 -10.20 15.38 -5.25
N LYS A 573 -10.97 15.83 -6.24
CA LYS A 573 -12.00 15.03 -6.92
C LYS A 573 -11.41 14.04 -7.92
N VAL A 574 -10.24 14.33 -8.50
CA VAL A 574 -9.51 13.38 -9.35
C VAL A 574 -9.02 12.20 -8.50
N LEU A 575 -8.54 12.46 -7.27
CA LEU A 575 -8.16 11.37 -6.34
C LEU A 575 -9.35 10.49 -5.91
N HIS A 576 -10.59 11.00 -5.87
CA HIS A 576 -11.75 10.11 -5.71
C HIS A 576 -11.86 9.12 -6.87
N GLY A 577 -11.62 9.57 -8.11
CA GLY A 577 -11.53 8.70 -9.28
C GLY A 577 -10.41 7.67 -9.18
N VAL A 578 -9.26 8.02 -8.59
CA VAL A 578 -8.14 7.09 -8.32
C VAL A 578 -8.60 5.98 -7.36
N PHE A 579 -9.25 6.33 -6.24
CA PHE A 579 -9.75 5.34 -5.28
C PHE A 579 -10.85 4.44 -5.89
N VAL A 580 -11.81 5.00 -6.63
CA VAL A 580 -12.82 4.20 -7.35
C VAL A 580 -12.14 3.21 -8.30
N ARG A 581 -11.24 3.68 -9.18
CA ARG A 581 -10.46 2.85 -10.11
C ARG A 581 -9.72 1.72 -9.38
N ALA A 582 -9.06 2.03 -8.26
CA ALA A 582 -8.34 1.04 -7.46
C ALA A 582 -9.27 -0.03 -6.90
N GLY A 583 -10.46 0.34 -6.40
CA GLY A 583 -11.47 -0.60 -5.91
C GLY A 583 -12.02 -1.55 -6.97
N GLN A 584 -11.93 -1.19 -8.25
CA GLN A 584 -12.26 -2.09 -9.37
C GLN A 584 -11.17 -3.11 -9.71
N ASN A 585 -9.98 -3.06 -9.11
CA ASN A 585 -8.94 -4.08 -9.30
C ASN A 585 -9.10 -5.20 -8.27
N ILE A 586 -9.27 -6.44 -8.73
CA ILE A 586 -9.52 -7.61 -7.86
C ILE A 586 -8.36 -7.89 -6.89
N GLU A 587 -7.12 -7.55 -7.23
CA GLU A 587 -5.98 -7.71 -6.30
C GLU A 587 -6.00 -6.66 -5.19
N VAL A 588 -6.53 -5.46 -5.45
CA VAL A 588 -6.80 -4.46 -4.41
C VAL A 588 -7.94 -4.95 -3.51
N ALA A 589 -9.01 -5.50 -4.08
CA ALA A 589 -10.14 -6.04 -3.33
C ALA A 589 -9.74 -7.22 -2.41
N LYS A 590 -8.90 -8.14 -2.90
CA LYS A 590 -8.26 -9.18 -2.10
C LYS A 590 -7.46 -8.61 -0.93
N LEU A 591 -6.66 -7.56 -1.15
CA LEU A 591 -5.89 -6.91 -0.09
C LEU A 591 -6.76 -6.11 0.89
N GLN A 592 -7.89 -5.54 0.45
CA GLN A 592 -8.93 -5.03 1.35
C GLN A 592 -9.47 -6.16 2.24
N VAL A 593 -9.77 -7.36 1.69
CA VAL A 593 -10.20 -8.52 2.49
C VAL A 593 -9.13 -8.91 3.51
N LEU A 594 -7.86 -9.01 3.11
CA LEU A 594 -6.75 -9.31 4.03
C LEU A 594 -6.58 -8.25 5.13
N ALA A 595 -6.86 -6.97 4.85
CA ALA A 595 -6.90 -5.91 5.85
C ALA A 595 -8.11 -6.04 6.80
N ALA A 596 -9.30 -6.34 6.28
CA ALA A 596 -10.49 -6.59 7.10
C ALA A 596 -10.27 -7.75 8.08
N VAL A 597 -9.58 -8.80 7.61
CA VAL A 597 -9.22 -9.96 8.43
C VAL A 597 -8.23 -9.62 9.54
N GLN A 598 -7.29 -8.69 9.31
CA GLN A 598 -6.30 -8.28 10.31
C GLN A 598 -6.83 -7.23 11.31
N GLU A 599 -7.59 -6.24 10.84
CA GLU A 599 -8.05 -5.11 11.66
C GLU A 599 -9.36 -5.38 12.40
N TYR A 600 -10.24 -6.24 11.88
CA TYR A 600 -11.57 -6.49 12.46
C TYR A 600 -11.79 -7.96 12.84
N VAL A 601 -11.64 -8.91 11.90
CA VAL A 601 -12.01 -10.32 12.13
C VAL A 601 -11.13 -11.00 13.18
N LYS A 602 -9.79 -10.96 13.04
CA LYS A 602 -8.87 -11.59 14.00
C LYS A 602 -8.96 -10.97 15.41
N PRO A 603 -9.13 -9.65 15.58
CA PRO A 603 -9.47 -9.05 16.87
C PRO A 603 -10.82 -9.52 17.44
N ALA A 604 -11.87 -9.60 16.62
CA ALA A 604 -13.19 -10.07 17.06
C ALA A 604 -13.18 -11.54 17.51
N LEU A 605 -12.54 -12.43 16.77
CA LEU A 605 -12.42 -13.85 17.11
C LEU A 605 -11.54 -14.12 18.35
N ARG A 606 -10.68 -13.18 18.72
CA ARG A 606 -9.84 -13.20 19.94
C ARG A 606 -10.45 -12.38 21.08
N ALA A 607 -11.63 -11.80 20.89
CA ALA A 607 -12.23 -10.91 21.86
C ALA A 607 -12.65 -11.68 23.12
N LYS A 608 -12.41 -11.08 24.29
CA LYS A 608 -12.78 -11.64 25.58
C LYS A 608 -14.03 -10.94 26.12
N ILE A 609 -14.94 -11.71 26.69
CA ILE A 609 -16.20 -11.26 27.27
C ILE A 609 -16.26 -11.66 28.75
N SER A 610 -16.94 -10.84 29.55
CA SER A 610 -17.35 -11.19 30.91
C SER A 610 -18.86 -11.16 31.00
N LEU A 611 -19.46 -12.09 31.75
CA LEU A 611 -20.91 -12.29 31.86
C LEU A 611 -21.26 -12.67 33.30
N ASN A 612 -22.30 -12.06 33.88
CA ASN A 612 -22.79 -12.42 35.20
C ASN A 612 -24.31 -12.67 35.21
N ALA A 613 -24.71 -13.93 35.37
CA ALA A 613 -26.11 -14.33 35.36
C ALA A 613 -26.34 -15.62 36.16
N ASN A 614 -27.45 -15.69 36.91
CA ASN A 614 -27.90 -16.87 37.65
C ASN A 614 -26.86 -17.47 38.64
N GLY A 615 -25.91 -16.66 39.12
CA GLY A 615 -24.80 -17.12 39.96
C GLY A 615 -23.62 -17.75 39.19
N LEU A 616 -23.70 -17.86 37.87
CA LEU A 616 -22.55 -18.12 37.00
C LEU A 616 -21.84 -16.80 36.70
N ASP A 617 -20.57 -16.72 37.06
CA ASP A 617 -19.66 -15.63 36.72
C ASP A 617 -18.63 -16.13 35.71
N VAL A 618 -18.48 -15.39 34.61
CA VAL A 618 -17.52 -15.66 33.54
C VAL A 618 -16.63 -14.43 33.41
N ASN A 619 -15.32 -14.59 33.61
CA ASN A 619 -14.39 -13.48 33.65
C ASN A 619 -13.39 -13.54 32.49
N SER A 620 -13.61 -12.68 31.48
CA SER A 620 -12.69 -12.47 30.37
C SER A 620 -12.41 -13.73 29.54
N GLU A 621 -13.41 -14.60 29.31
CA GLU A 621 -13.26 -15.77 28.43
C GLU A 621 -13.46 -15.40 26.95
N PRO A 622 -12.91 -16.16 25.98
CA PRO A 622 -13.14 -15.89 24.57
C PRO A 622 -14.64 -15.87 24.25
N ILE A 623 -15.14 -14.83 23.58
CA ILE A 623 -16.55 -14.80 23.16
C ILE A 623 -16.87 -15.96 22.21
N THR A 624 -15.87 -16.41 21.45
CA THR A 624 -15.90 -17.55 20.54
C THR A 624 -16.00 -18.92 21.21
N ASP A 625 -15.88 -19.01 22.54
CA ASP A 625 -16.25 -20.21 23.30
C ASP A 625 -17.78 -20.37 23.44
N PHE A 626 -18.55 -19.31 23.14
CA PHE A 626 -20.01 -19.23 23.33
C PHE A 626 -20.78 -18.76 22.08
N ILE A 627 -20.12 -18.00 21.20
CA ILE A 627 -20.64 -17.47 19.94
C ILE A 627 -19.72 -17.96 18.82
N ASN A 628 -19.99 -19.16 18.32
CA ASN A 628 -19.16 -19.86 17.32
C ASN A 628 -19.92 -20.23 16.02
N SER A 629 -21.24 -20.09 15.99
CA SER A 629 -22.03 -20.29 14.77
C SER A 629 -21.70 -19.26 13.69
N ALA A 630 -21.96 -19.61 12.42
CA ALA A 630 -21.74 -18.71 11.29
C ALA A 630 -22.54 -17.39 11.44
N GLY A 631 -23.80 -17.48 11.87
CA GLY A 631 -24.66 -16.32 12.09
C GLY A 631 -24.22 -15.45 13.26
N GLY A 632 -23.88 -16.07 14.40
CA GLY A 632 -23.39 -15.36 15.58
C GLY A 632 -22.09 -14.60 15.31
N ILE A 633 -21.13 -15.25 14.65
CA ILE A 633 -19.87 -14.60 14.27
C ILE A 633 -20.10 -13.52 13.20
N THR A 634 -21.01 -13.71 12.25
CA THR A 634 -21.36 -12.67 11.24
C THR A 634 -21.80 -11.38 11.94
N VAL A 635 -22.68 -11.48 12.95
CA VAL A 635 -23.14 -10.33 13.74
C VAL A 635 -22.02 -9.73 14.59
N LEU A 636 -21.15 -10.56 15.17
CA LEU A 636 -19.99 -10.08 15.93
C LEU A 636 -19.04 -9.23 15.06
N ILE A 637 -18.79 -9.65 13.81
CA ILE A 637 -17.93 -8.93 12.87
C ILE A 637 -18.61 -7.63 12.39
N ASP A 638 -19.89 -7.67 11.97
CA ASP A 638 -20.65 -6.48 11.56
C ASP A 638 -20.68 -5.42 12.69
N LEU A 639 -21.00 -5.83 13.92
CA LEU A 639 -21.03 -4.89 15.04
C LEU A 639 -19.63 -4.40 15.42
N ALA A 640 -18.58 -5.21 15.27
CA ALA A 640 -17.20 -4.76 15.50
C ALA A 640 -16.72 -3.75 14.46
N VAL A 641 -17.18 -3.85 13.21
CA VAL A 641 -16.97 -2.83 12.16
C VAL A 641 -17.73 -1.54 12.48
N ASN A 642 -19.01 -1.63 12.84
CA ASN A 642 -19.92 -0.47 12.97
C ASN A 642 -19.84 0.28 14.31
N GLN A 643 -19.46 -0.40 15.38
CA GLN A 643 -19.48 0.13 16.76
C GLN A 643 -18.10 0.08 17.43
N GLY A 644 -17.09 -0.46 16.74
CA GLY A 644 -15.82 -0.89 17.33
C GLY A 644 -15.99 -2.14 18.18
N LEU A 645 -14.91 -2.88 18.41
CA LEU A 645 -14.97 -4.16 19.13
C LEU A 645 -15.56 -4.03 20.54
N THR A 646 -15.16 -3.01 21.30
CA THR A 646 -15.73 -2.73 22.64
C THR A 646 -17.22 -2.38 22.57
N GLY A 647 -17.67 -1.74 21.48
CA GLY A 647 -19.08 -1.46 21.24
C GLY A 647 -19.88 -2.73 20.97
N ALA A 648 -19.34 -3.64 20.16
CA ALA A 648 -19.92 -4.96 19.89
C ALA A 648 -20.04 -5.81 21.16
N LEU A 649 -18.97 -5.93 21.95
CA LEU A 649 -18.99 -6.68 23.22
C LEU A 649 -20.03 -6.14 24.21
N ARG A 650 -20.18 -4.80 24.29
CA ARG A 650 -21.21 -4.15 25.12
C ARG A 650 -22.65 -4.40 24.63
N ILE A 651 -22.84 -4.83 23.39
CA ILE A 651 -24.14 -5.24 22.84
C ILE A 651 -24.39 -6.74 23.10
N PHE A 652 -23.36 -7.59 22.90
CA PHE A 652 -23.45 -9.03 23.14
C PHE A 652 -23.65 -9.40 24.61
N ALA A 653 -22.88 -8.83 25.54
CA ALA A 653 -22.91 -9.21 26.95
C ALA A 653 -24.31 -9.15 27.60
N PRO A 654 -25.06 -8.03 27.56
CA PRO A 654 -26.40 -7.97 28.15
C PRO A 654 -27.42 -8.89 27.44
N ALA A 655 -27.26 -9.12 26.14
CA ALA A 655 -28.13 -10.05 25.39
C ALA A 655 -27.86 -11.51 25.77
N MET A 656 -26.59 -11.91 25.91
CA MET A 656 -26.21 -13.23 26.40
C MET A 656 -26.69 -13.45 27.83
N GLU A 657 -26.44 -12.50 28.74
CA GLU A 657 -26.95 -12.57 30.11
C GLU A 657 -28.49 -12.67 30.18
N GLN A 658 -29.21 -11.94 29.33
CA GLN A 658 -30.67 -12.02 29.26
C GLN A 658 -31.13 -13.41 28.79
N VAL A 659 -30.45 -14.02 27.80
CA VAL A 659 -30.74 -15.40 27.39
C VAL A 659 -30.35 -16.41 28.48
N MET A 660 -29.24 -16.21 29.19
CA MET A 660 -28.88 -17.04 30.35
C MET A 660 -29.98 -16.98 31.43
N LYS A 661 -30.44 -15.77 31.78
CA LYS A 661 -31.53 -15.53 32.75
C LYS A 661 -32.85 -16.18 32.30
N GLN A 662 -33.20 -16.09 31.01
CA GLN A 662 -34.42 -16.68 30.47
C GLN A 662 -34.38 -18.21 30.29
N SER A 663 -33.19 -18.79 30.08
CA SER A 663 -32.99 -20.23 29.82
C SER A 663 -32.45 -20.99 31.03
N GLY A 664 -32.33 -20.36 32.21
CA GLY A 664 -31.86 -20.98 33.45
C GLY A 664 -30.40 -21.47 33.41
N ILE A 665 -29.55 -20.88 32.57
CA ILE A 665 -28.15 -21.30 32.41
C ILE A 665 -27.36 -20.96 33.69
N THR A 666 -26.86 -21.97 34.38
CA THR A 666 -26.11 -21.87 35.65
C THR A 666 -24.71 -22.48 35.60
N SER A 667 -24.31 -23.09 34.48
CA SER A 667 -22.99 -23.74 34.32
C SER A 667 -22.31 -23.37 33.00
N LEU A 668 -20.97 -23.38 33.01
CA LEU A 668 -20.18 -23.10 31.82
C LEU A 668 -20.47 -24.08 30.66
N ALA A 669 -20.75 -25.34 30.98
CA ALA A 669 -21.11 -26.35 29.98
C ALA A 669 -22.45 -26.04 29.28
N ALA A 670 -23.44 -25.53 30.02
CA ALA A 670 -24.70 -25.05 29.43
C ALA A 670 -24.50 -23.75 28.64
N LEU A 671 -23.63 -22.84 29.11
CA LEU A 671 -23.31 -21.59 28.40
C LEU A 671 -22.60 -21.81 27.07
N LYS A 672 -21.74 -22.84 26.95
CA LYS A 672 -21.12 -23.26 25.68
C LYS A 672 -22.12 -23.84 24.66
N ASN A 673 -23.38 -24.03 25.06
CA ASN A 673 -24.49 -24.48 24.22
C ASN A 673 -25.66 -23.47 24.26
N ILE A 674 -25.34 -22.17 24.42
CA ILE A 674 -26.34 -21.09 24.40
C ILE A 674 -26.99 -20.97 23.01
N ASP A 675 -28.29 -20.69 22.98
CA ASP A 675 -29.03 -20.43 21.75
C ASP A 675 -28.58 -19.09 21.12
N GLU A 676 -27.57 -19.16 20.26
CA GLU A 676 -27.00 -18.00 19.57
C GLU A 676 -28.05 -17.24 18.76
N LYS A 677 -29.01 -17.94 18.13
CA LYS A 677 -30.09 -17.30 17.38
C LYS A 677 -30.95 -16.43 18.28
N ARG A 678 -31.28 -16.91 19.48
CA ARG A 678 -32.00 -16.15 20.51
C ARG A 678 -31.16 -15.03 21.12
N VAL A 679 -29.84 -15.17 21.22
CA VAL A 679 -28.94 -14.05 21.57
C VAL A 679 -29.03 -12.94 20.51
N ILE A 680 -28.96 -13.27 19.22
CA ILE A 680 -29.08 -12.27 18.14
C ILE A 680 -30.48 -11.65 18.10
N GLN A 681 -31.55 -12.44 18.27
CA GLN A 681 -32.91 -11.90 18.41
C GLN A 681 -33.05 -10.94 19.61
N THR A 682 -32.37 -11.24 20.73
CA THR A 682 -32.33 -10.37 21.91
C THR A 682 -31.56 -9.07 21.64
N ILE A 683 -30.46 -9.13 20.87
CA ILE A 683 -29.77 -7.92 20.36
C ILE A 683 -30.72 -7.05 19.54
N VAL A 684 -31.45 -7.63 18.58
CA VAL A 684 -32.42 -6.91 17.73
C VAL A 684 -33.55 -6.29 18.57
N ALA A 685 -34.12 -7.05 19.52
CA ALA A 685 -35.21 -6.58 20.38
C ALA A 685 -34.79 -5.41 21.29
N ASN A 686 -33.57 -5.44 21.83
CA ASN A 686 -33.05 -4.42 22.74
C ASN A 686 -32.45 -3.19 22.00
N ALA A 687 -32.31 -3.24 20.67
CA ALA A 687 -31.59 -2.22 19.90
C ALA A 687 -32.41 -0.94 19.62
N THR A 688 -32.02 0.16 20.27
CA THR A 688 -32.54 1.51 20.00
C THR A 688 -31.88 2.20 18.80
N ASP A 689 -30.60 1.91 18.52
CA ASP A 689 -29.97 2.33 17.26
C ASP A 689 -30.47 1.44 16.11
N SER A 690 -31.12 2.06 15.13
CA SER A 690 -31.60 1.41 13.90
C SER A 690 -30.55 0.55 13.19
N ARG A 691 -29.25 0.88 13.28
CA ARG A 691 -28.16 0.11 12.68
C ARG A 691 -27.93 -1.20 13.45
N VAL A 692 -27.86 -1.13 14.77
CA VAL A 692 -27.73 -2.30 15.67
C VAL A 692 -28.97 -3.20 15.59
N ARG A 693 -30.13 -2.64 15.24
CA ARG A 693 -31.35 -3.43 15.02
C ARG A 693 -31.41 -4.10 13.64
N THR A 694 -31.17 -3.33 12.56
CA THR A 694 -31.40 -3.81 11.18
C THR A 694 -30.31 -4.72 10.66
N ARG A 695 -29.05 -4.54 11.06
CA ARG A 695 -27.93 -5.36 10.56
C ARG A 695 -27.99 -6.80 11.07
N PRO A 696 -28.23 -7.10 12.37
CA PRO A 696 -28.37 -8.47 12.82
C PRO A 696 -29.68 -9.11 12.37
N GLN A 697 -30.76 -8.32 12.19
CA GLN A 697 -31.99 -8.81 11.59
C GLN A 697 -31.75 -9.34 10.16
N LYS A 698 -30.98 -8.63 9.32
CA LYS A 698 -30.60 -9.14 8.00
C LYS A 698 -29.87 -10.49 8.06
N VAL A 699 -29.05 -10.76 9.09
CA VAL A 699 -28.37 -12.05 9.26
C VAL A 699 -29.37 -13.16 9.61
N LEU A 700 -30.36 -12.86 10.47
CA LEU A 700 -31.47 -13.77 10.78
C LEU A 700 -32.33 -14.07 9.54
N ASP A 701 -32.61 -13.05 8.73
CA ASP A 701 -33.42 -13.15 7.50
C ASP A 701 -32.70 -13.91 6.37
N ALA A 702 -31.37 -13.87 6.35
CA ALA A 702 -30.53 -14.47 5.29
C ALA A 702 -30.39 -16.00 5.37
N GLY A 703 -30.92 -16.65 6.42
CA GLY A 703 -30.85 -18.11 6.59
C GLY A 703 -29.46 -18.66 6.91
N ILE A 704 -28.53 -17.81 7.36
CA ILE A 704 -27.19 -18.23 7.79
C ILE A 704 -27.29 -19.14 9.03
N SER A 705 -26.46 -20.18 9.11
CA SER A 705 -26.55 -21.17 10.19
C SER A 705 -26.28 -20.58 11.57
N PHE A 706 -27.15 -20.93 12.52
CA PHE A 706 -26.98 -20.70 13.97
C PHE A 706 -26.75 -22.01 14.74
N SER A 707 -26.47 -23.08 14.01
CA SER A 707 -26.06 -24.42 14.47
C SER A 707 -24.76 -24.86 13.79
#